data_AF-A0A832M6U1-F1
#
_entry.id   AF-A0A832M6U1-F1
#
_cell.length_a   1.000
_cell.length_b   1.000
_cell.length_c   1.000
_cell.angle_alpha   90.00
_cell.angle_beta   90.00
_cell.angle_gamma   90.00
#
_symmetry.space_group_name_H-M   'P 1'
#
loop_
_entity.id
_entity.type
_entity.pdbx_description
1 polymer ?
#
loop_
_entity_poly.entity_id
_entity_poly.type
_entity_poly.pdbx_seq_one_letter_code
_entity_poly.pdbx_strand_id
1 'polypeptide(L)'
;MSTNEINTQRSRRWLYGVNFVLVTIVAIVLLGFAMYLTTRLKTWGDATSSGIYSLSPKTKQLLGEVDKSGQKIEVINLFGDPSVASGDDASRVADLLREYGRTSKTLQIQGGLLTRAEVEQKIKERYADEMKPYEQAVKDFDKLITALETFFKGEAAKVGQVQSSDKDVQELIAMYQEDFESSTRTIARTKREINRATESTLPEWPAAVSAMKKLVEQLDKMLKFYTVPANLERLPAPLKTYFTTEKESWTQAAKKAAEFKAQLDGLKELKVQNVLDNLSGNSVVVLGDKSAKVIGRSDIFKFQQGASRGETPRESFEGEQAISSALLSTLRPDKLKVVFVSPSPQGLTTRGYREVAGRLREANFDVLEWSPTAGRQNPMQPEAGGGGPPPAEGKDVIWIIFPPEPPSMQMMQMGMMPPSPKPVVDAAMQHVAKGGSVLIFAESGSMGDTSFAYAELTKPFGIDVQPKYTVIAYRPVSQSQRQAFPLLDVTRYPEHEISKPVQGLRTRIGASMGELGLIGGPTVVQVSKERPANVDAKVFIESPADSDHWAESEYKDDASFDKLSDIAAPVPMAVAAIRDKGVKDKEQRVAVIGARFLGIDQLMQPQLARSEDEGFKMILPFPGNGELFTNTVLWLAGYENMISVSAKADVAQRIGDITPGKLFAWRLFLIGGLPVLMLVAGGVVWFMRRR
;
A
#
# COMPACT_ATOMS: atom_id res chain seq x y z
N MET A 1 -60.12 20.70 -60.92
CA MET A 1 -58.70 20.49 -60.60
C MET A 1 -57.91 20.60 -61.88
N SER A 2 -57.12 21.66 -62.04
CA SER A 2 -56.37 21.91 -63.28
C SER A 2 -55.06 21.11 -63.30
N THR A 3 -54.63 20.71 -64.48
CA THR A 3 -53.42 19.91 -64.77
C THR A 3 -52.12 20.52 -64.22
N ASN A 4 -52.11 21.79 -63.82
CA ASN A 4 -50.94 22.46 -63.24
C ASN A 4 -50.67 22.12 -61.77
N GLU A 5 -51.69 21.75 -60.96
CA GLU A 5 -51.48 21.37 -59.55
C GLU A 5 -50.85 19.98 -59.39
N ILE A 6 -51.12 19.07 -60.33
CA ILE A 6 -50.62 17.68 -60.32
C ILE A 6 -49.11 17.65 -60.59
N ASN A 7 -48.59 18.53 -61.47
CA ASN A 7 -47.16 18.62 -61.76
C ASN A 7 -46.34 19.18 -60.60
N THR A 8 -46.89 20.11 -59.81
CA THR A 8 -46.22 20.68 -58.63
C THR A 8 -46.13 19.71 -57.44
N GLN A 9 -47.13 18.82 -57.25
CA GLN A 9 -47.06 17.79 -56.21
C GLN A 9 -46.11 16.63 -56.58
N ARG A 10 -46.08 16.20 -57.85
CA ARG A 10 -45.11 15.19 -58.33
C ARG A 10 -43.67 15.70 -58.24
N SER A 11 -43.40 16.93 -58.66
CA SER A 11 -42.06 17.55 -58.58
C SER A 11 -41.57 17.69 -57.13
N ARG A 12 -42.44 18.10 -56.19
CA ARG A 12 -42.11 18.13 -54.76
C ARG A 12 -41.84 16.73 -54.19
N ARG A 13 -42.67 15.73 -54.46
CA ARG A 13 -42.45 14.34 -54.01
C ARG A 13 -41.15 13.74 -54.56
N TRP A 14 -40.78 14.07 -55.79
CA TRP A 14 -39.53 13.63 -56.40
C TRP A 14 -38.31 14.32 -55.75
N LEU A 15 -38.40 15.62 -55.47
CA LEU A 15 -37.37 16.38 -54.74
C LEU A 15 -37.15 15.90 -53.30
N TYR A 16 -38.21 15.50 -52.59
CA TYR A 16 -38.11 14.89 -51.26
C TYR A 16 -37.56 13.46 -51.31
N GLY A 17 -37.96 12.66 -52.31
CA GLY A 17 -37.44 11.31 -52.53
C GLY A 17 -35.95 11.30 -52.85
N VAL A 18 -35.47 12.21 -53.71
CA VAL A 18 -34.04 12.34 -54.05
C VAL A 18 -33.23 12.82 -52.84
N ASN A 19 -33.77 13.72 -52.02
CA ASN A 19 -33.09 14.17 -50.80
C ASN A 19 -32.95 13.03 -49.78
N PHE A 20 -34.00 12.22 -49.62
CA PHE A 20 -33.97 11.04 -48.76
C PHE A 20 -32.92 10.05 -49.23
N VAL A 21 -32.88 9.73 -50.53
CA VAL A 21 -31.87 8.81 -51.11
C VAL A 21 -30.45 9.35 -50.90
N LEU A 22 -30.21 10.64 -51.10
CA LEU A 22 -28.89 11.25 -50.86
C LEU A 22 -28.47 11.17 -49.39
N VAL A 23 -29.37 11.48 -48.46
CA VAL A 23 -29.10 11.36 -47.02
C VAL A 23 -28.84 9.91 -46.63
N THR A 24 -29.60 8.96 -47.17
CA THR A 24 -29.38 7.52 -46.95
C THR A 24 -28.02 7.08 -47.48
N ILE A 25 -27.61 7.53 -48.67
CA ILE A 25 -26.28 7.21 -49.23
C ILE A 25 -25.17 7.80 -48.35
N VAL A 26 -25.29 9.05 -47.90
CA VAL A 26 -24.31 9.67 -47.00
C VAL A 26 -24.24 8.90 -45.67
N ALA A 27 -25.39 8.50 -45.11
CA ALA A 27 -25.42 7.68 -43.90
C ALA A 27 -24.74 6.32 -44.09
N ILE A 28 -24.96 5.65 -45.23
CA ILE A 28 -24.30 4.39 -45.57
C ILE A 28 -22.80 4.58 -45.76
N VAL A 29 -22.37 5.66 -46.42
CA VAL A 29 -20.94 5.97 -46.59
C VAL A 29 -20.28 6.27 -45.25
N LEU A 30 -20.94 7.02 -44.37
CA LEU A 30 -20.45 7.28 -43.01
C LEU A 30 -20.39 6.00 -42.16
N LEU A 31 -21.38 5.12 -42.27
CA LEU A 31 -21.38 3.81 -41.62
C LEU A 31 -20.26 2.90 -42.15
N GLY A 32 -20.09 2.84 -43.48
CA GLY A 32 -19.02 2.09 -44.11
C GLY A 32 -17.64 2.64 -43.76
N PHE A 33 -17.50 3.96 -43.68
CA PHE A 33 -16.28 4.62 -43.23
C PHE A 33 -16.02 4.35 -41.74
N ALA A 34 -17.04 4.38 -40.89
CA ALA A 34 -16.93 4.01 -39.48
C ALA A 34 -16.50 2.54 -39.31
N MET A 35 -17.11 1.60 -40.05
CA MET A 35 -16.70 0.19 -40.06
C MET A 35 -15.28 -0.02 -40.61
N TYR A 36 -14.89 0.76 -41.62
CA TYR A 36 -13.52 0.75 -42.13
C TYR A 36 -12.52 1.28 -41.08
N LEU A 37 -12.88 2.35 -40.36
CA LEU A 37 -12.08 2.88 -39.26
C LEU A 37 -11.98 1.89 -38.10
N THR A 38 -13.04 1.17 -37.73
CA THR A 38 -12.97 0.18 -36.64
C THR A 38 -12.10 -1.03 -36.96
N THR A 39 -12.00 -1.41 -38.24
CA THR A 39 -11.12 -2.51 -38.67
C THR A 39 -9.66 -2.08 -38.82
N ARG A 40 -9.40 -0.80 -39.11
CA ARG A 40 -8.03 -0.30 -39.33
C ARG A 40 -7.41 0.36 -38.10
N LEU A 41 -8.19 1.08 -37.31
CA LEU A 41 -7.78 1.63 -36.04
C LEU A 41 -7.99 0.56 -34.96
N LYS A 42 -6.94 -0.20 -34.64
CA LYS A 42 -6.89 -1.05 -33.43
C LYS A 42 -6.77 -0.22 -32.14
N THR A 43 -7.35 0.98 -32.11
CA THR A 43 -7.34 1.87 -30.95
C THR A 43 -8.73 1.85 -30.35
N TRP A 44 -8.81 1.33 -29.14
CA TRP A 44 -10.00 1.42 -28.31
C TRP A 44 -9.84 2.61 -27.37
N GLY A 45 -10.90 3.37 -27.17
CA GLY A 45 -10.97 4.44 -26.20
C GLY A 45 -12.16 4.20 -25.30
N ASP A 46 -11.94 4.19 -24.00
CA ASP A 46 -13.04 4.21 -23.04
C ASP A 46 -13.67 5.60 -23.03
N ALA A 47 -14.90 5.68 -23.53
CA ALA A 47 -15.68 6.92 -23.58
C ALA A 47 -16.56 7.12 -22.34
N THR A 48 -16.48 6.24 -21.33
CA THR A 48 -17.19 6.43 -20.06
C THR A 48 -16.56 7.58 -19.28
N SER A 49 -17.39 8.39 -18.61
CA SER A 49 -16.93 9.55 -17.83
C SER A 49 -15.98 9.21 -16.68
N SER A 50 -15.95 7.94 -16.28
CA SER A 50 -15.18 7.39 -15.16
C SER A 50 -14.05 6.44 -15.60
N GLY A 51 -13.88 6.20 -16.91
CA GLY A 51 -12.81 5.35 -17.43
C GLY A 51 -12.80 3.92 -16.88
N ILE A 52 -13.97 3.38 -16.48
CA ILE A 52 -14.12 2.14 -15.67
C ILE A 52 -13.51 0.91 -16.36
N TYR A 53 -13.40 0.93 -17.68
CA TYR A 53 -12.84 -0.17 -18.45
C TYR A 53 -11.38 0.04 -18.83
N SER A 54 -10.73 1.10 -18.34
CA SER A 54 -9.35 1.43 -18.64
C SER A 54 -8.48 1.46 -17.38
N LEU A 55 -7.21 1.09 -17.50
CA LEU A 55 -6.26 1.18 -16.39
C LEU A 55 -5.99 2.64 -16.01
N SER A 56 -5.88 2.90 -14.71
CA SER A 56 -5.49 4.21 -14.19
C SER A 56 -4.12 4.65 -14.71
N PRO A 57 -3.83 5.95 -14.75
CA PRO A 57 -2.52 6.47 -15.12
C PRO A 57 -1.38 5.85 -14.31
N LYS A 58 -1.63 5.57 -13.02
CA LYS A 58 -0.65 4.95 -12.11
C LYS A 58 -0.29 3.54 -12.51
N THR A 59 -1.27 2.72 -12.84
CA THR A 59 -1.05 1.37 -13.32
C THR A 59 -0.31 1.37 -14.64
N LYS A 60 -0.67 2.26 -15.58
CA LYS A 60 0.04 2.40 -16.86
C LYS A 60 1.52 2.76 -16.67
N GLN A 61 1.83 3.67 -15.75
CA GLN A 61 3.22 4.01 -15.39
C GLN A 61 3.97 2.81 -14.82
N LEU A 62 3.36 2.08 -13.86
CA LEU A 62 3.93 0.87 -13.28
C LEU A 62 4.25 -0.18 -14.35
N LEU A 63 3.32 -0.43 -15.27
CA LEU A 63 3.53 -1.38 -16.37
C LEU A 63 4.65 -0.94 -17.32
N GLY A 64 4.80 0.37 -17.54
CA GLY A 64 5.95 0.91 -18.25
C GLY A 64 7.29 0.65 -17.53
N GLU A 65 7.31 0.68 -16.19
CA GLU A 65 8.50 0.31 -15.41
C GLU A 65 8.77 -1.20 -15.42
N VAL A 66 7.72 -2.03 -15.38
CA VAL A 66 7.83 -3.48 -15.57
C VAL A 66 8.46 -3.80 -16.92
N ASP A 67 7.99 -3.16 -18.00
CA ASP A 67 8.54 -3.34 -19.35
C ASP A 67 10.02 -2.93 -19.44
N LYS A 68 10.41 -1.84 -18.77
CA LYS A 68 11.82 -1.37 -18.74
C LYS A 68 12.73 -2.25 -17.89
N SER A 69 12.20 -2.91 -16.86
CA SER A 69 13.00 -3.69 -15.91
C SER A 69 13.65 -4.93 -16.53
N GLY A 70 13.07 -5.45 -17.62
CA GLY A 70 13.48 -6.71 -18.23
C GLY A 70 13.12 -7.96 -17.42
N GLN A 71 12.46 -7.83 -16.26
CA GLN A 71 11.99 -8.96 -15.46
C GLN A 71 10.85 -9.68 -16.18
N LYS A 72 10.84 -11.02 -16.12
CA LYS A 72 9.75 -11.83 -16.67
C LYS A 72 8.71 -12.05 -15.58
N ILE A 73 7.67 -11.22 -15.59
CA ILE A 73 6.55 -11.35 -14.66
C ILE A 73 5.41 -12.10 -15.34
N GLU A 74 4.93 -13.15 -14.68
CA GLU A 74 3.80 -13.97 -15.10
C GLU A 74 2.64 -13.78 -14.12
N VAL A 75 1.43 -13.53 -14.64
CA VAL A 75 0.21 -13.39 -13.86
C VAL A 75 -0.73 -14.51 -14.22
N ILE A 76 -1.06 -15.35 -13.25
CA ILE A 76 -1.93 -16.51 -13.42
C ILE A 76 -3.30 -16.18 -12.81
N ASN A 77 -4.34 -16.23 -13.63
CA ASN A 77 -5.72 -16.10 -13.19
C ASN A 77 -6.29 -17.47 -12.79
N LEU A 78 -6.63 -17.62 -11.51
CA LEU A 78 -7.28 -18.83 -10.99
C LEU A 78 -8.76 -18.63 -10.71
N PHE A 79 -9.31 -17.42 -10.90
CA PHE A 79 -10.78 -17.28 -10.97
C PHE A 79 -11.27 -18.21 -12.10
N GLY A 80 -12.22 -19.08 -11.79
CA GLY A 80 -12.70 -20.14 -12.69
C GLY A 80 -13.05 -19.64 -14.10
N ASP A 81 -13.20 -20.57 -15.05
CA ASP A 81 -13.45 -20.24 -16.46
C ASP A 81 -14.62 -19.24 -16.61
N PRO A 82 -14.39 -18.00 -17.12
CA PRO A 82 -15.44 -17.00 -17.28
C PRO A 82 -16.58 -17.45 -18.21
N SER A 83 -16.33 -18.42 -19.08
CA SER A 83 -17.34 -18.98 -20.00
C SER A 83 -18.25 -20.04 -19.35
N VAL A 84 -17.87 -20.54 -18.17
CA VAL A 84 -18.58 -21.60 -17.42
C VAL A 84 -19.03 -21.11 -16.04
N ALA A 85 -18.30 -20.16 -15.43
CA ALA A 85 -18.59 -19.59 -14.14
C ALA A 85 -19.72 -18.55 -14.25
N SER A 86 -20.85 -18.82 -13.60
CA SER A 86 -22.03 -17.95 -13.51
C SER A 86 -21.82 -16.66 -12.68
N GLY A 87 -20.57 -16.24 -12.44
CA GLY A 87 -20.23 -15.14 -11.53
C GLY A 87 -19.70 -13.88 -12.24
N ASP A 88 -20.23 -12.72 -11.86
CA ASP A 88 -19.74 -11.37 -12.24
C ASP A 88 -18.22 -11.21 -11.95
N ASP A 89 -17.74 -11.81 -10.86
CA ASP A 89 -16.36 -11.66 -10.38
C ASP A 89 -15.29 -12.18 -11.35
N ALA A 90 -15.46 -13.40 -11.88
CA ALA A 90 -14.46 -14.03 -12.75
C ALA A 90 -14.32 -13.26 -14.07
N SER A 91 -15.44 -12.77 -14.60
CA SER A 91 -15.46 -11.92 -15.79
C SER A 91 -14.74 -10.59 -15.55
N ARG A 92 -15.02 -9.92 -14.43
CA ARG A 92 -14.39 -8.65 -14.07
C ARG A 92 -12.88 -8.76 -13.88
N VAL A 93 -12.42 -9.82 -13.22
CA VAL A 93 -10.98 -10.08 -13.05
C VAL A 93 -10.33 -10.41 -14.40
N ALA A 94 -10.97 -11.24 -15.23
CA ALA A 94 -10.43 -11.59 -16.55
C ALA A 94 -10.34 -10.37 -17.48
N ASP A 95 -11.34 -9.50 -17.48
CA ASP A 95 -11.36 -8.26 -18.25
C ASP A 95 -10.26 -7.30 -17.79
N LEU A 96 -10.11 -7.12 -16.47
CA LEU A 96 -9.03 -6.32 -15.90
C LEU A 96 -7.66 -6.87 -16.31
N LEU A 97 -7.41 -8.16 -16.13
CA LEU A 97 -6.15 -8.79 -16.52
C LEU A 97 -5.89 -8.64 -18.03
N ARG A 98 -6.92 -8.76 -18.87
CA ARG A 98 -6.78 -8.52 -20.31
C ARG A 98 -6.24 -7.12 -20.62
N GLU A 99 -6.68 -6.10 -19.89
CA GLU A 99 -6.15 -4.74 -20.05
C GLU A 99 -4.69 -4.61 -19.59
N TYR A 100 -4.29 -5.29 -18.52
CA TYR A 100 -2.88 -5.37 -18.09
C TYR A 100 -1.99 -5.96 -19.20
N GLY A 101 -2.39 -7.11 -19.76
CA GLY A 101 -1.64 -7.81 -20.80
C GLY A 101 -1.65 -7.09 -22.16
N ARG A 102 -2.63 -6.23 -22.41
CA ARG A 102 -2.64 -5.33 -23.58
C ARG A 102 -1.70 -4.15 -23.41
N THR A 103 -1.55 -3.65 -22.18
CA THR A 103 -0.78 -2.44 -21.90
C THR A 103 0.71 -2.71 -21.76
N SER A 104 1.09 -3.82 -21.11
CA SER A 104 2.50 -4.25 -20.95
C SER A 104 2.92 -5.16 -22.09
N LYS A 105 4.17 -5.02 -22.54
CA LYS A 105 4.77 -5.88 -23.57
C LYS A 105 5.45 -7.12 -23.00
N THR A 106 5.85 -7.08 -21.73
CA THR A 106 6.60 -8.17 -21.08
C THR A 106 5.77 -9.00 -20.13
N LEU A 107 4.65 -8.46 -19.62
CA LEU A 107 3.76 -9.16 -18.69
C LEU A 107 3.03 -10.31 -19.38
N GLN A 108 3.24 -11.53 -18.91
CA GLN A 108 2.56 -12.71 -19.43
C GLN A 108 1.32 -13.00 -18.59
N ILE A 109 0.16 -13.10 -19.23
CA ILE A 109 -1.09 -13.42 -18.54
C ILE A 109 -1.57 -14.79 -18.98
N GLN A 110 -1.75 -15.67 -18.02
CA GLN A 110 -2.27 -17.02 -18.22
C GLN A 110 -3.59 -17.16 -17.47
N GLY A 111 -4.58 -17.82 -18.06
CA GLY A 111 -5.88 -18.03 -17.42
C GLY A 111 -6.44 -19.41 -17.71
N GLY A 112 -7.21 -19.95 -16.76
CA GLY A 112 -8.17 -21.04 -16.95
C GLY A 112 -7.64 -22.42 -17.35
N LEU A 113 -6.34 -22.56 -17.65
CA LEU A 113 -5.76 -23.80 -18.18
C LEU A 113 -4.78 -24.51 -17.23
N LEU A 114 -4.35 -23.86 -16.15
CA LEU A 114 -3.44 -24.46 -15.18
C LEU A 114 -4.20 -25.09 -14.03
N THR A 115 -3.86 -26.33 -13.74
CA THR A 115 -4.26 -27.03 -12.52
C THR A 115 -3.57 -26.41 -11.31
N ARG A 116 -4.17 -26.55 -10.13
CA ARG A 116 -3.57 -26.09 -8.87
C ARG A 116 -2.15 -26.65 -8.68
N ALA A 117 -1.92 -27.92 -9.00
CA ALA A 117 -0.62 -28.57 -8.86
C ALA A 117 0.47 -27.91 -9.74
N GLU A 118 0.13 -27.53 -10.99
CA GLU A 118 1.08 -26.83 -11.88
C GLU A 118 1.44 -25.44 -11.35
N VAL A 119 0.48 -24.73 -10.75
CA VAL A 119 0.72 -23.42 -10.13
C VAL A 119 1.60 -23.57 -8.88
N GLU A 120 1.31 -24.54 -8.03
CA GLU A 120 2.12 -24.83 -6.84
C GLU A 120 3.56 -25.20 -7.22
N GLN A 121 3.74 -25.98 -8.29
CA GLN A 121 5.07 -26.30 -8.82
C GLN A 121 5.80 -25.04 -9.29
N LYS A 122 5.17 -24.21 -10.11
CA LYS A 122 5.75 -22.94 -10.58
C LYS A 122 6.14 -22.02 -9.42
N ILE A 123 5.32 -21.94 -8.37
CA ILE A 123 5.64 -21.19 -7.15
C ILE A 123 6.89 -21.78 -6.50
N LYS A 124 6.92 -23.09 -6.22
CA LYS A 124 8.07 -23.74 -5.56
C LYS A 124 9.38 -23.56 -6.33
N GLU A 125 9.35 -23.58 -7.67
CA GLU A 125 10.52 -23.31 -8.51
C GLU A 125 11.13 -21.92 -8.23
N ARG A 126 10.32 -20.89 -7.95
CA ARG A 126 10.82 -19.53 -7.61
C ARG A 126 11.50 -19.45 -6.24
N TYR A 127 11.18 -20.40 -5.36
CA TYR A 127 11.72 -20.48 -4.00
C TYR A 127 12.73 -21.63 -3.84
N ALA A 128 13.23 -22.24 -4.92
CA ALA A 128 14.17 -23.36 -4.86
C ALA A 128 15.40 -23.07 -3.98
N ASP A 129 15.91 -21.82 -3.99
CA ASP A 129 17.02 -21.40 -3.13
C ASP A 129 16.65 -21.38 -1.64
N GLU A 130 15.41 -21.03 -1.29
CA GLU A 130 14.89 -21.05 0.08
C GLU A 130 14.79 -22.49 0.62
N MET A 131 14.61 -23.48 -0.25
CA MET A 131 14.46 -24.89 0.12
C MET A 131 15.79 -25.59 0.39
N LYS A 132 16.92 -25.08 -0.11
CA LYS A 132 18.24 -25.72 0.05
C LYS A 132 18.63 -26.05 1.49
N PRO A 133 18.43 -25.16 2.50
CA PRO A 133 18.72 -25.49 3.90
C PRO A 133 17.87 -26.64 4.43
N TYR A 134 16.64 -26.80 3.94
CA TYR A 134 15.73 -27.87 4.31
C TYR A 134 16.13 -29.20 3.68
N GLU A 135 16.48 -29.20 2.39
CA GLU A 135 17.06 -30.36 1.72
C GLU A 135 18.33 -30.84 2.42
N GLN A 136 19.18 -29.90 2.83
CA GLN A 136 20.39 -30.20 3.58
C GLN A 136 20.08 -30.77 4.97
N ALA A 137 19.10 -30.20 5.69
CA ALA A 137 18.65 -30.73 6.97
C ALA A 137 18.15 -32.18 6.88
N VAL A 138 17.44 -32.54 5.80
CA VAL A 138 16.99 -33.93 5.57
C VAL A 138 18.17 -34.87 5.30
N LYS A 139 19.16 -34.43 4.50
CA LYS A 139 20.39 -35.21 4.27
C LYS A 139 21.21 -35.41 5.54
N ASP A 140 21.31 -34.38 6.37
CA ASP A 140 22.04 -34.45 7.65
C ASP A 140 21.28 -35.25 8.70
N PHE A 141 19.94 -35.19 8.68
CA PHE A 141 19.09 -36.08 9.46
C PHE A 141 19.36 -37.53 9.11
N ASP A 142 19.39 -37.89 7.82
CA ASP A 142 19.68 -39.25 7.36
C ASP A 142 21.02 -39.79 7.90
N LYS A 143 22.06 -38.96 7.91
CA LYS A 143 23.36 -39.30 8.51
C LYS A 143 23.25 -39.50 10.02
N LEU A 144 22.57 -38.57 10.72
CA LEU A 144 22.37 -38.64 12.17
C LEU A 144 21.63 -39.92 12.56
N ILE A 145 20.47 -40.19 11.94
CA ILE A 145 19.64 -41.32 12.31
C ILE A 145 20.30 -42.65 11.97
N THR A 146 21.09 -42.73 10.89
CA THR A 146 21.87 -43.93 10.57
C THR A 146 22.92 -44.20 11.65
N ALA A 147 23.59 -43.15 12.13
CA ALA A 147 24.54 -43.26 13.23
C ALA A 147 23.86 -43.64 14.55
N LEU A 148 22.71 -43.04 14.88
CA LEU A 148 21.96 -43.33 16.09
C LEU A 148 21.31 -44.72 16.06
N GLU A 149 20.80 -45.18 14.91
CA GLU A 149 20.27 -46.52 14.75
C GLU A 149 21.36 -47.58 14.98
N THR A 150 22.56 -47.34 14.42
CA THR A 150 23.73 -48.21 14.65
C THR A 150 24.14 -48.20 16.13
N PHE A 151 24.15 -47.02 16.75
CA PHE A 151 24.44 -46.86 18.18
C PHE A 151 23.44 -47.64 19.04
N PHE A 152 22.13 -47.44 18.88
CA PHE A 152 21.11 -48.13 19.69
C PHE A 152 21.09 -49.64 19.46
N LYS A 153 21.35 -50.12 18.24
CA LYS A 153 21.54 -51.57 17.99
C LYS A 153 22.74 -52.12 18.76
N GLY A 154 23.86 -51.39 18.78
CA GLY A 154 25.05 -51.76 19.55
C GLY A 154 24.77 -51.78 21.06
N GLU A 155 24.15 -50.73 21.59
CA GLU A 155 23.84 -50.62 23.02
C GLU A 155 22.80 -51.65 23.47
N ALA A 156 21.81 -51.99 22.65
CA ALA A 156 20.86 -53.07 22.92
C ALA A 156 21.58 -54.42 23.07
N ALA A 157 22.53 -54.72 22.18
CA ALA A 157 23.31 -55.95 22.24
C ALA A 157 24.24 -55.99 23.48
N LYS A 158 24.87 -54.87 23.83
CA LYS A 158 25.75 -54.80 25.00
C LYS A 158 24.99 -54.87 26.32
N VAL A 159 23.88 -54.14 26.46
CA VAL A 159 23.08 -54.16 27.71
C VAL A 159 22.48 -55.55 27.96
N GLY A 160 22.07 -56.26 26.91
CA GLY A 160 21.60 -57.65 27.00
C GLY A 160 22.65 -58.67 27.45
N GLN A 161 23.95 -58.31 27.40
CA GLN A 161 25.04 -59.15 27.92
C GLN A 161 25.37 -58.88 29.40
N VAL A 162 24.76 -57.87 30.02
CA VAL A 162 24.98 -57.56 31.44
C VAL A 162 24.39 -58.69 32.29
N GLN A 163 25.22 -59.34 33.10
CA GLN A 163 24.80 -60.45 33.96
C GLN A 163 24.37 -59.95 35.34
N SER A 164 23.28 -60.51 35.86
CA SER A 164 22.82 -60.29 37.24
C SER A 164 22.20 -61.57 37.79
N SER A 165 22.43 -61.86 39.08
CA SER A 165 21.75 -62.94 39.81
C SER A 165 20.40 -62.51 40.40
N ASP A 166 20.09 -61.21 40.38
CA ASP A 166 18.84 -60.63 40.88
C ASP A 166 17.80 -60.58 39.74
N LYS A 167 16.62 -61.16 39.98
CA LYS A 167 15.53 -61.27 39.01
C LYS A 167 14.96 -59.91 38.62
N ASP A 168 14.82 -58.98 39.56
CA ASP A 168 14.27 -57.65 39.28
C ASP A 168 15.24 -56.84 38.39
N VAL A 169 16.55 -57.07 38.57
CA VAL A 169 17.59 -56.46 37.73
C VAL A 169 17.62 -57.09 36.33
N GLN A 170 17.34 -58.39 36.20
CA GLN A 170 17.20 -59.05 34.88
C GLN A 170 16.00 -58.50 34.09
N GLU A 171 14.86 -58.28 34.75
CA GLU A 171 13.69 -57.65 34.13
C GLU A 171 14.00 -56.20 33.69
N LEU A 172 14.74 -55.44 34.50
CA LEU A 172 15.21 -54.10 34.12
C LEU A 172 16.16 -54.14 32.91
N ILE A 173 17.11 -55.07 32.84
CA ILE A 173 18.01 -55.23 31.68
C ILE A 173 17.21 -55.48 30.40
N ALA A 174 16.22 -56.38 30.45
CA ALA A 174 15.34 -56.67 29.32
C ALA A 174 14.53 -55.43 28.89
N MET A 175 14.08 -54.62 29.86
CA MET A 175 13.40 -53.35 29.59
C MET A 175 14.30 -52.35 28.86
N TYR A 176 15.56 -52.17 29.30
CA TYR A 176 16.51 -51.28 28.61
C TYR A 176 16.84 -51.77 27.19
N GLN A 177 17.00 -53.09 27.02
CA GLN A 177 17.21 -53.67 25.70
C GLN A 177 16.04 -53.36 24.77
N GLU A 178 14.81 -53.57 25.23
CA GLU A 178 13.60 -53.28 24.45
C GLU A 178 13.42 -51.77 24.19
N ASP A 179 13.77 -50.89 25.13
CA ASP A 179 13.73 -49.43 24.92
C ASP A 179 14.68 -48.99 23.79
N PHE A 180 15.88 -49.59 23.73
CA PHE A 180 16.86 -49.30 22.68
C PHE A 180 16.41 -49.88 21.33
N GLU A 181 15.88 -51.10 21.30
CA GLU A 181 15.29 -51.70 20.10
C GLU A 181 14.07 -50.90 19.60
N SER A 182 13.21 -50.45 20.50
CA SER A 182 12.05 -49.59 20.22
C SER A 182 12.46 -48.23 19.62
N SER A 183 13.58 -47.67 20.09
CA SER A 183 14.15 -46.45 19.53
C SER A 183 14.56 -46.64 18.06
N THR A 184 15.13 -47.79 17.68
CA THR A 184 15.45 -48.09 16.27
C THR A 184 14.20 -48.20 15.40
N ARG A 185 13.12 -48.81 15.91
CA ARG A 185 11.84 -48.91 15.18
C ARG A 185 11.20 -47.53 15.00
N THR A 186 11.28 -46.68 16.01
CA THR A 186 10.80 -45.30 15.96
C THR A 186 11.57 -44.49 14.92
N ILE A 187 12.91 -44.59 14.92
CA ILE A 187 13.78 -43.98 13.90
C ILE A 187 13.36 -44.41 12.48
N ALA A 188 13.20 -45.72 12.25
CA ALA A 188 12.82 -46.25 10.94
C ALA A 188 11.43 -45.77 10.49
N ARG A 189 10.47 -45.65 11.42
CA ARG A 189 9.12 -45.12 11.13
C ARG A 189 9.19 -43.65 10.73
N THR A 190 9.88 -42.82 11.52
CA THR A 190 10.00 -41.38 11.25
C THR A 190 10.77 -41.12 9.96
N LYS A 191 11.79 -41.92 9.64
CA LYS A 191 12.48 -41.86 8.34
C LYS A 191 11.50 -42.03 7.17
N ARG A 192 10.62 -43.04 7.23
CA ARG A 192 9.60 -43.25 6.19
C ARG A 192 8.60 -42.09 6.09
N GLU A 193 8.22 -41.50 7.22
CA GLU A 193 7.34 -40.33 7.26
C GLU A 193 7.98 -39.11 6.60
N ILE A 194 9.26 -38.85 6.89
CA ILE A 194 10.02 -37.76 6.28
C ILE A 194 10.19 -37.99 4.78
N ASN A 195 10.62 -39.18 4.36
CA ASN A 195 10.74 -39.50 2.93
C ASN A 195 9.41 -39.32 2.19
N ARG A 196 8.30 -39.76 2.79
CA ARG A 196 6.98 -39.54 2.19
C ARG A 196 6.64 -38.05 2.04
N ALA A 197 7.00 -37.25 3.04
CA ALA A 197 6.78 -35.80 3.01
C ALA A 197 7.71 -35.10 2.01
N THR A 198 8.93 -35.61 1.76
CA THR A 198 9.94 -34.91 0.95
C THR A 198 10.05 -35.41 -0.50
N GLU A 199 9.71 -36.67 -0.76
CA GLU A 199 9.76 -37.30 -2.09
C GLU A 199 8.43 -37.16 -2.88
N SER A 200 7.41 -36.58 -2.25
CA SER A 200 6.15 -36.22 -2.92
C SER A 200 6.40 -35.26 -4.09
N THR A 201 5.54 -35.31 -5.12
CA THR A 201 5.50 -34.28 -6.17
C THR A 201 5.30 -32.88 -5.59
N LEU A 202 4.68 -32.80 -4.42
CA LEU A 202 4.55 -31.60 -3.61
C LEU A 202 5.14 -31.87 -2.21
N PRO A 203 6.43 -31.57 -2.01
CA PRO A 203 7.06 -31.78 -0.71
C PRO A 203 6.46 -30.91 0.40
N GLU A 204 6.26 -31.49 1.59
CA GLU A 204 5.73 -30.88 2.82
C GLU A 204 6.84 -30.66 3.85
N TRP A 205 7.71 -29.68 3.58
CA TRP A 205 8.89 -29.41 4.40
C TRP A 205 8.58 -29.08 5.87
N PRO A 206 7.54 -28.29 6.22
CA PRO A 206 7.19 -28.06 7.62
C PRO A 206 6.83 -29.34 8.37
N ALA A 207 6.11 -30.26 7.71
CA ALA A 207 5.77 -31.56 8.29
C ALA A 207 7.03 -32.41 8.52
N ALA A 208 7.94 -32.46 7.53
CA ALA A 208 9.22 -33.14 7.66
C ALA A 208 10.08 -32.58 8.81
N VAL A 209 10.19 -31.24 8.91
CA VAL A 209 10.94 -30.60 10.01
C VAL A 209 10.29 -30.88 11.37
N SER A 210 8.96 -30.82 11.46
CA SER A 210 8.24 -31.14 12.69
C SER A 210 8.50 -32.58 13.15
N ALA A 211 8.44 -33.54 12.23
CA ALA A 211 8.75 -34.93 12.49
C ALA A 211 10.22 -35.13 12.94
N MET A 212 11.18 -34.48 12.27
CA MET A 212 12.59 -34.47 12.67
C MET A 212 12.77 -33.90 14.09
N LYS A 213 12.20 -32.72 14.37
CA LYS A 213 12.30 -32.07 15.70
C LYS A 213 11.76 -32.97 16.80
N LYS A 214 10.58 -33.55 16.60
CA LYS A 214 9.94 -34.42 17.59
C LYS A 214 10.81 -35.65 17.92
N LEU A 215 11.33 -36.32 16.90
CA LEU A 215 12.22 -37.48 17.10
C LEU A 215 13.51 -37.08 17.79
N VAL A 216 14.18 -36.03 17.29
CA VAL A 216 15.48 -35.59 17.81
C VAL A 216 15.34 -35.12 19.26
N GLU A 217 14.26 -34.44 19.62
CA GLU A 217 14.00 -34.03 21.00
C GLU A 217 13.78 -35.24 21.92
N GLN A 218 13.03 -36.25 21.48
CA GLN A 218 12.84 -37.49 22.23
C GLN A 218 14.17 -38.22 22.43
N LEU A 219 14.98 -38.37 21.38
CA LEU A 219 16.28 -39.03 21.44
C LEU A 219 17.28 -38.22 22.29
N ASP A 220 17.31 -36.89 22.16
CA ASP A 220 18.18 -36.00 22.96
C ASP A 220 17.88 -36.13 24.46
N LYS A 221 16.59 -36.14 24.85
CA LYS A 221 16.18 -36.37 26.26
C LYS A 221 16.65 -37.72 26.77
N MET A 222 16.45 -38.78 25.99
CA MET A 222 16.86 -40.13 26.36
C MET A 222 18.37 -40.26 26.46
N LEU A 223 19.13 -39.77 25.48
CA LEU A 223 20.59 -39.81 25.47
C LEU A 223 21.19 -39.04 26.65
N LYS A 224 20.66 -37.85 26.95
CA LYS A 224 21.13 -37.03 28.07
C LYS A 224 20.88 -37.69 29.43
N PHE A 225 19.80 -38.45 29.59
CA PHE A 225 19.48 -39.12 30.84
C PHE A 225 20.68 -39.94 31.36
N TYR A 226 21.35 -40.68 30.48
CA TYR A 226 22.49 -41.54 30.81
C TYR A 226 23.85 -40.80 30.89
N THR A 227 23.90 -39.52 30.53
CA THR A 227 25.12 -38.70 30.68
C THR A 227 25.21 -38.01 32.05
N VAL A 228 24.11 -37.94 32.79
CA VAL A 228 24.01 -37.23 34.07
C VAL A 228 24.38 -38.17 35.24
N PRO A 229 25.46 -37.88 36.00
CA PRO A 229 25.91 -38.78 37.07
C PRO A 229 24.84 -39.09 38.12
N ALA A 230 24.04 -38.09 38.51
CA ALA A 230 22.96 -38.26 39.49
C ALA A 230 21.86 -39.25 39.04
N ASN A 231 21.64 -39.41 37.73
CA ASN A 231 20.69 -40.38 37.22
C ASN A 231 21.26 -41.80 37.29
N LEU A 232 22.57 -41.95 37.04
CA LEU A 232 23.26 -43.25 37.09
C LEU A 232 23.33 -43.81 38.52
N GLU A 233 23.40 -42.94 39.54
CA GLU A 233 23.37 -43.33 40.96
C GLU A 233 22.06 -44.02 41.37
N ARG A 234 20.99 -43.85 40.61
CA ARG A 234 19.68 -44.48 40.87
C ARG A 234 19.56 -45.89 40.26
N LEU A 235 20.57 -46.34 39.51
CA LEU A 235 20.55 -47.63 38.81
C LEU A 235 21.13 -48.75 39.69
N PRO A 236 20.63 -50.00 39.56
CA PRO A 236 21.27 -51.17 40.16
C PRO A 236 22.74 -51.32 39.73
N ALA A 237 23.58 -51.89 40.59
CA ALA A 237 25.03 -51.94 40.40
C ALA A 237 25.50 -52.48 39.03
N PRO A 238 24.89 -53.55 38.44
CA PRO A 238 25.28 -54.02 37.12
C PRO A 238 25.05 -52.98 36.01
N LEU A 239 23.90 -52.32 36.02
CA LEU A 239 23.55 -51.27 35.04
C LEU A 239 24.34 -49.98 35.28
N LYS A 240 24.54 -49.59 36.54
CA LYS A 240 25.39 -48.44 36.89
C LYS A 240 26.80 -48.61 36.33
N THR A 241 27.39 -49.80 36.49
CA THR A 241 28.73 -50.13 35.99
C THR A 241 28.78 -50.04 34.46
N TYR A 242 27.77 -50.60 33.79
CA TYR A 242 27.63 -50.53 32.33
C TYR A 242 27.61 -49.08 31.82
N PHE A 243 26.64 -48.27 32.26
CA PHE A 243 26.49 -46.90 31.77
C PHE A 243 27.65 -45.98 32.18
N THR A 244 28.34 -46.28 33.30
CA THR A 244 29.56 -45.56 33.68
C THR A 244 30.71 -45.87 32.71
N THR A 245 30.82 -47.13 32.26
CA THR A 245 31.87 -47.57 31.32
C THR A 245 31.61 -47.01 29.91
N GLU A 246 30.36 -47.03 29.46
CA GLU A 246 29.97 -46.57 28.12
C GLU A 246 29.68 -45.06 28.04
N LYS A 247 29.88 -44.32 29.14
CA LYS A 247 29.49 -42.90 29.28
C LYS A 247 29.96 -42.02 28.11
N GLU A 248 31.17 -42.25 27.60
CA GLU A 248 31.72 -41.48 26.48
C GLU A 248 30.93 -41.70 25.19
N SER A 249 30.57 -42.96 24.87
CA SER A 249 29.73 -43.33 23.73
C SER A 249 28.37 -42.63 23.79
N TRP A 250 27.73 -42.64 24.96
CA TRP A 250 26.46 -41.94 25.22
C TRP A 250 26.58 -40.42 25.11
N THR A 251 27.69 -39.85 25.60
CA THR A 251 27.96 -38.41 25.52
C THR A 251 28.15 -37.95 24.07
N GLN A 252 28.86 -38.73 23.26
CA GLN A 252 29.03 -38.44 21.83
C GLN A 252 27.73 -38.55 21.04
N ALA A 253 26.90 -39.55 21.33
CA ALA A 253 25.58 -39.67 20.73
C ALA A 253 24.66 -38.48 21.11
N ALA A 254 24.64 -38.12 22.39
CA ALA A 254 23.91 -36.94 22.89
C ALA A 254 24.37 -35.64 22.20
N LYS A 255 25.68 -35.47 22.03
CA LYS A 255 26.25 -34.30 21.36
C LYS A 255 25.77 -34.18 19.91
N LYS A 256 25.80 -35.26 19.14
CA LYS A 256 25.32 -35.29 17.75
C LYS A 256 23.83 -34.94 17.64
N ALA A 257 23.01 -35.47 18.54
CA ALA A 257 21.58 -35.15 18.59
C ALA A 257 21.34 -33.66 18.93
N ALA A 258 22.11 -33.12 19.88
CA ALA A 258 22.01 -31.72 20.28
C ALA A 258 22.48 -30.74 19.18
N GLU A 259 23.57 -31.05 18.48
CA GLU A 259 24.06 -30.26 17.33
C GLU A 259 23.02 -30.19 16.21
N PHE A 260 22.41 -31.32 15.86
CA PHE A 260 21.37 -31.35 14.85
C PHE A 260 20.08 -30.66 15.31
N LYS A 261 19.72 -30.77 16.60
CA LYS A 261 18.62 -29.99 17.16
C LYS A 261 18.84 -28.49 16.97
N ALA A 262 20.05 -28.00 17.28
CA ALA A 262 20.41 -26.60 17.09
C ALA A 262 20.34 -26.18 15.60
N GLN A 263 20.75 -27.06 14.68
CA GLN A 263 20.59 -26.84 13.23
C GLN A 263 19.10 -26.67 12.85
N LEU A 264 18.21 -27.53 13.34
CA LEU A 264 16.76 -27.43 13.07
C LEU A 264 16.12 -26.18 13.69
N ASP A 265 16.61 -25.72 14.83
CA ASP A 265 16.13 -24.50 15.49
C ASP A 265 16.61 -23.22 14.78
N GLY A 266 17.69 -23.30 14.01
CA GLY A 266 18.18 -22.22 13.15
C GLY A 266 17.47 -22.07 11.80
N LEU A 267 16.56 -22.99 11.43
CA LEU A 267 15.81 -22.91 10.18
C LEU A 267 14.77 -21.78 10.25
N LYS A 268 14.80 -20.89 9.25
CA LYS A 268 13.86 -19.77 9.12
C LYS A 268 12.56 -20.24 8.51
N GLU A 269 11.43 -19.68 8.95
CA GLU A 269 10.11 -19.94 8.37
C GLU A 269 10.11 -19.83 6.83
N LEU A 270 9.49 -20.80 6.17
CA LEU A 270 9.39 -20.88 4.71
C LEU A 270 8.36 -19.89 4.19
N LYS A 271 8.82 -18.84 3.51
CA LYS A 271 7.95 -17.89 2.82
C LYS A 271 7.09 -18.57 1.76
N VAL A 272 7.65 -19.54 1.05
CA VAL A 272 6.90 -20.33 0.06
C VAL A 272 5.66 -21.00 0.68
N GLN A 273 5.73 -21.45 1.94
CA GLN A 273 4.57 -22.07 2.58
C GLN A 273 3.45 -21.06 2.79
N ASN A 274 3.76 -19.86 3.28
CA ASN A 274 2.79 -18.79 3.44
C ASN A 274 2.15 -18.37 2.10
N VAL A 275 2.90 -18.43 1.00
CA VAL A 275 2.34 -18.18 -0.34
C VAL A 275 1.38 -19.29 -0.74
N LEU A 276 1.76 -20.56 -0.55
CA LEU A 276 0.94 -21.73 -0.90
C LEU A 276 -0.32 -21.84 -0.04
N ASP A 277 -0.26 -21.50 1.24
CA ASP A 277 -1.41 -21.52 2.16
C ASP A 277 -2.49 -20.50 1.74
N ASN A 278 -2.08 -19.40 1.12
CA ASN A 278 -2.99 -18.38 0.59
C ASN A 278 -3.53 -18.72 -0.81
N LEU A 279 -3.01 -19.77 -1.47
CA LEU A 279 -3.43 -20.19 -2.81
C LEU A 279 -4.83 -20.80 -2.77
N SER A 280 -5.76 -20.19 -3.51
CA SER A 280 -7.15 -20.63 -3.61
C SER A 280 -7.68 -20.54 -5.03
N GLY A 281 -8.79 -21.24 -5.31
CA GLY A 281 -9.44 -21.24 -6.63
C GLY A 281 -10.12 -19.93 -7.03
N ASN A 282 -10.07 -18.88 -6.20
CA ASN A 282 -10.53 -17.52 -6.55
C ASN A 282 -9.41 -16.54 -6.22
N SER A 283 -8.26 -16.75 -6.85
CA SER A 283 -7.07 -15.93 -6.64
C SER A 283 -6.38 -15.56 -7.95
N VAL A 284 -5.56 -14.52 -7.88
CA VAL A 284 -4.61 -14.15 -8.94
C VAL A 284 -3.21 -14.35 -8.38
N VAL A 285 -2.35 -15.05 -9.11
CA VAL A 285 -0.96 -15.28 -8.69
C VAL A 285 -0.03 -14.44 -9.56
N VAL A 286 0.78 -13.60 -8.92
CA VAL A 286 1.85 -12.84 -9.58
C VAL A 286 3.18 -13.54 -9.31
N LEU A 287 3.78 -14.12 -10.35
CA LEU A 287 5.07 -14.77 -10.32
C LEU A 287 6.15 -13.84 -10.87
N GLY A 288 7.14 -13.52 -10.05
CA GLY A 288 8.41 -12.93 -10.50
C GLY A 288 9.49 -14.00 -10.68
N ASP A 289 10.74 -13.55 -10.83
CA ASP A 289 11.88 -14.46 -11.03
C ASP A 289 12.25 -15.26 -9.76
N LYS A 290 12.06 -14.66 -8.58
CA LYS A 290 12.46 -15.25 -7.27
C LYS A 290 11.39 -15.10 -6.18
N SER A 291 10.17 -14.77 -6.57
CA SER A 291 9.07 -14.54 -5.63
C SER A 291 7.73 -14.83 -6.29
N ALA A 292 6.75 -15.20 -5.49
CA ALA A 292 5.36 -15.28 -5.90
C ALA A 292 4.49 -14.53 -4.88
N LYS A 293 3.40 -13.94 -5.38
CA LYS A 293 2.36 -13.35 -4.55
C LYS A 293 1.01 -13.87 -4.96
N VAL A 294 0.22 -14.28 -3.98
CA VAL A 294 -1.18 -14.67 -4.18
C VAL A 294 -2.07 -13.53 -3.73
N ILE A 295 -3.00 -13.14 -4.60
CA ILE A 295 -4.01 -12.13 -4.36
C ILE A 295 -5.34 -12.86 -4.25
N GLY A 296 -5.92 -12.92 -3.05
CA GLY A 296 -7.17 -13.62 -2.82
C GLY A 296 -8.39 -12.82 -3.27
N ARG A 297 -9.56 -13.47 -3.34
CA ARG A 297 -10.84 -12.80 -3.62
C ARG A 297 -11.10 -11.62 -2.68
N SER A 298 -10.82 -11.75 -1.39
CA SER A 298 -11.01 -10.67 -0.40
C SER A 298 -10.07 -9.47 -0.57
N ASP A 299 -9.02 -9.59 -1.39
CA ASP A 299 -8.16 -8.47 -1.76
C ASP A 299 -8.66 -7.72 -2.99
N ILE A 300 -9.36 -8.43 -3.86
CA ILE A 300 -9.96 -7.88 -5.09
C ILE A 300 -11.38 -7.36 -4.83
N PHE A 301 -12.15 -7.99 -3.96
CA PHE A 301 -13.53 -7.65 -3.62
C PHE A 301 -13.61 -7.32 -2.13
N LYS A 302 -13.64 -6.02 -1.80
CA LYS A 302 -13.69 -5.54 -0.43
C LYS A 302 -15.15 -5.34 -0.01
N PHE A 303 -15.53 -5.90 1.14
CA PHE A 303 -16.84 -5.66 1.73
C PHE A 303 -16.93 -4.22 2.24
N GLN A 304 -17.95 -3.48 1.82
CA GLN A 304 -18.22 -2.16 2.39
C GLN A 304 -18.96 -2.30 3.72
N GLN A 305 -18.37 -1.80 4.81
CA GLN A 305 -19.09 -1.63 6.07
C GLN A 305 -20.07 -0.47 5.94
N GLY A 306 -21.34 -0.70 6.31
CA GLY A 306 -22.39 0.32 6.27
C GLY A 306 -23.72 -0.13 5.66
N ALA A 307 -23.86 -1.40 5.26
CA ALA A 307 -25.16 -1.93 4.85
C ALA A 307 -26.16 -1.80 6.01
N SER A 308 -27.25 -1.07 5.76
CA SER A 308 -28.36 -0.99 6.71
C SER A 308 -28.95 -2.38 6.93
N ARG A 309 -29.53 -2.61 8.11
CA ARG A 309 -30.14 -3.90 8.49
C ARG A 309 -31.18 -4.31 7.44
N GLY A 310 -30.83 -5.26 6.57
CA GLY A 310 -31.70 -5.78 5.49
C GLY A 310 -31.17 -5.60 4.06
N GLU A 311 -30.10 -4.85 3.83
CA GLU A 311 -29.44 -4.76 2.52
C GLU A 311 -28.26 -5.74 2.41
N THR A 312 -28.11 -6.40 1.27
CA THR A 312 -26.91 -7.19 0.98
C THR A 312 -25.69 -6.25 0.95
N PRO A 313 -24.61 -6.54 1.70
CA PRO A 313 -23.39 -5.75 1.63
C PRO A 313 -22.90 -5.64 0.19
N ARG A 314 -22.78 -4.40 -0.32
CA ARG A 314 -22.19 -4.16 -1.63
C ARG A 314 -20.67 -4.32 -1.54
N GLU A 315 -20.10 -5.14 -2.41
CA GLU A 315 -18.65 -5.28 -2.53
C GLU A 315 -18.09 -4.21 -3.50
N SER A 316 -16.99 -3.57 -3.14
CA SER A 316 -16.21 -2.74 -4.06
C SER A 316 -15.11 -3.57 -4.72
N PHE A 317 -14.98 -3.44 -6.03
CA PHE A 317 -13.90 -4.07 -6.78
C PHE A 317 -12.64 -3.21 -6.77
N GLU A 318 -11.59 -3.74 -6.19
CA GLU A 318 -10.27 -3.13 -6.02
C GLU A 318 -9.18 -3.94 -6.74
N GLY A 319 -9.57 -4.73 -7.75
CA GLY A 319 -8.65 -5.61 -8.47
C GLY A 319 -7.44 -4.90 -9.05
N GLU A 320 -7.62 -3.69 -9.61
CA GLU A 320 -6.51 -2.94 -10.19
C GLU A 320 -5.47 -2.58 -9.13
N GLN A 321 -5.92 -2.11 -7.97
CA GLN A 321 -5.07 -1.74 -6.86
C GLN A 321 -4.32 -2.95 -6.27
N ALA A 322 -5.02 -4.07 -6.08
CA ALA A 322 -4.43 -5.29 -5.54
C ALA A 322 -3.36 -5.88 -6.47
N ILE A 323 -3.64 -5.96 -7.78
CA ILE A 323 -2.71 -6.49 -8.79
C ILE A 323 -1.51 -5.56 -8.96
N SER A 324 -1.73 -4.24 -9.07
CA SER A 324 -0.63 -3.27 -9.18
C SER A 324 0.29 -3.28 -7.95
N SER A 325 -0.26 -3.36 -6.75
CA SER A 325 0.53 -3.47 -5.52
C SER A 325 1.40 -4.73 -5.51
N ALA A 326 0.84 -5.87 -5.92
CA ALA A 326 1.59 -7.12 -6.05
C ALA A 326 2.71 -7.00 -7.09
N LEU A 327 2.43 -6.46 -8.28
CA LEU A 327 3.44 -6.23 -9.33
C LEU A 327 4.56 -5.32 -8.86
N LEU A 328 4.24 -4.19 -8.22
CA LEU A 328 5.23 -3.25 -7.70
C LEU A 328 6.16 -3.92 -6.69
N SER A 329 5.60 -4.71 -5.78
CA SER A 329 6.39 -5.42 -4.77
C SER A 329 7.24 -6.57 -5.33
N THR A 330 6.84 -7.16 -6.46
CA THR A 330 7.66 -8.13 -7.20
C THR A 330 8.81 -7.40 -7.91
N LEU A 331 8.51 -6.26 -8.54
CA LEU A 331 9.50 -5.44 -9.23
C LEU A 331 10.54 -4.84 -8.25
N ARG A 332 10.11 -4.50 -7.04
CA ARG A 332 10.92 -3.86 -5.99
C ARG A 332 10.73 -4.60 -4.65
N PRO A 333 11.49 -5.67 -4.39
CA PRO A 333 11.35 -6.44 -3.15
C PRO A 333 11.81 -5.66 -1.91
N ASP A 334 12.75 -4.74 -2.07
CA ASP A 334 13.25 -3.89 -1.00
C ASP A 334 12.32 -2.68 -0.79
N LYS A 335 11.65 -2.64 0.36
CA LYS A 335 10.76 -1.54 0.72
C LYS A 335 11.55 -0.40 1.34
N LEU A 336 11.31 0.82 0.84
CA LEU A 336 11.73 2.02 1.55
C LEU A 336 10.92 2.16 2.85
N LYS A 337 11.57 2.68 3.88
CA LYS A 337 10.95 2.84 5.20
C LYS A 337 10.37 4.24 5.34
N VAL A 338 9.14 4.30 5.84
CA VAL A 338 8.47 5.55 6.21
C VAL A 338 8.17 5.51 7.69
N VAL A 339 8.69 6.46 8.47
CA VAL A 339 8.49 6.53 9.91
C VAL A 339 7.52 7.66 10.23
N PHE A 340 6.36 7.34 10.81
CA PHE A 340 5.46 8.33 11.40
C PHE A 340 6.04 8.74 12.75
N VAL A 341 6.40 10.01 12.88
CA VAL A 341 7.10 10.55 14.05
C VAL A 341 6.17 11.50 14.80
N SER A 342 5.84 11.13 16.03
CA SER A 342 4.98 11.92 16.92
C SER A 342 5.70 12.29 18.20
N PRO A 343 5.53 13.51 18.73
CA PRO A 343 5.94 13.83 20.10
C PRO A 343 4.99 13.20 21.15
N SER A 344 3.79 12.76 20.75
CA SER A 344 2.79 12.12 21.60
C SER A 344 3.07 10.62 21.78
N PRO A 345 2.75 10.02 22.95
CA PRO A 345 2.90 8.58 23.16
C PRO A 345 1.87 7.73 22.39
N GLN A 346 0.85 8.35 21.78
CA GLN A 346 -0.22 7.64 21.09
C GLN A 346 0.15 7.31 19.64
N GLY A 347 -0.25 6.12 19.19
CA GLY A 347 -0.02 5.65 17.83
C GLY A 347 -0.89 6.36 16.78
N LEU A 348 -0.30 7.15 15.89
CA LEU A 348 -0.90 7.82 14.74
C LEU A 348 -1.37 6.86 13.64
N THR A 349 -0.62 5.79 13.38
CA THR A 349 -0.98 4.83 12.31
C THR A 349 -2.14 3.91 12.69
N THR A 350 -2.49 3.93 13.98
CA THR A 350 -3.64 3.22 14.55
C THR A 350 -4.79 4.17 14.91
N ARG A 351 -4.54 5.48 14.96
CA ARG A 351 -5.53 6.52 15.25
C ARG A 351 -5.32 7.75 14.35
N GLY A 352 -6.25 7.94 13.41
CA GLY A 352 -6.35 9.18 12.64
C GLY A 352 -5.58 9.21 11.32
N TYR A 353 -4.56 8.35 11.11
CA TYR A 353 -3.80 8.26 9.85
C TYR A 353 -3.66 6.82 9.33
N ARG A 354 -4.59 5.93 9.71
CA ARG A 354 -4.61 4.53 9.27
C ARG A 354 -4.81 4.40 7.76
N GLU A 355 -5.67 5.24 7.17
CA GLU A 355 -5.97 5.20 5.73
C GLU A 355 -4.73 5.57 4.91
N VAL A 356 -4.01 6.61 5.34
CA VAL A 356 -2.73 7.01 4.73
C VAL A 356 -1.69 5.91 4.88
N ALA A 357 -1.53 5.36 6.09
CA ALA A 357 -0.59 4.26 6.32
C ALA A 357 -0.92 3.06 5.41
N GLY A 358 -2.20 2.73 5.22
CA GLY A 358 -2.66 1.72 4.26
C GLY A 358 -2.19 2.03 2.83
N ARG A 359 -2.45 3.25 2.34
CA ARG A 359 -2.04 3.70 1.01
C ARG A 359 -0.53 3.63 0.79
N LEU A 360 0.27 3.97 1.80
CA LEU A 360 1.73 3.86 1.73
C LEU A 360 2.19 2.39 1.67
N ARG A 361 1.56 1.49 2.44
CA ARG A 361 1.84 0.04 2.33
C ARG A 361 1.51 -0.50 0.94
N GLU A 362 0.40 -0.04 0.35
CA GLU A 362 0.01 -0.38 -1.02
C GLU A 362 0.96 0.20 -2.08
N ALA A 363 1.57 1.35 -1.80
CA ALA A 363 2.66 1.91 -2.60
C ALA A 363 4.02 1.26 -2.32
N ASN A 364 4.04 0.10 -1.65
CA ASN A 364 5.21 -0.72 -1.35
C ASN A 364 6.23 -0.06 -0.40
N PHE A 365 5.76 0.76 0.55
CA PHE A 365 6.56 1.24 1.68
C PHE A 365 6.42 0.34 2.91
N ASP A 366 7.48 0.28 3.71
CA ASP A 366 7.45 -0.27 5.07
C ASP A 366 7.17 0.87 6.05
N VAL A 367 5.91 1.00 6.48
CA VAL A 367 5.50 2.08 7.38
C VAL A 367 5.62 1.66 8.84
N LEU A 368 6.48 2.39 9.52
CA LEU A 368 6.86 2.26 10.92
C LEU A 368 6.35 3.49 11.67
N GLU A 369 6.36 3.39 12.99
CA GLU A 369 5.96 4.47 13.87
C GLU A 369 6.96 4.62 15.01
N TRP A 370 7.21 5.87 15.41
CA TRP A 370 8.11 6.18 16.50
C TRP A 370 7.67 7.44 17.26
N SER A 371 7.82 7.38 18.58
CA SER A 371 7.67 8.52 19.46
C SER A 371 8.71 8.41 20.58
N PRO A 372 9.47 9.48 20.89
CA PRO A 372 10.43 9.46 21.99
C PRO A 372 9.76 9.30 23.37
N THR A 373 8.45 9.57 23.45
CA THR A 373 7.65 9.44 24.66
C THR A 373 6.81 8.15 24.69
N ALA A 374 6.91 7.29 23.66
CA ALA A 374 6.26 5.99 23.64
C ALA A 374 6.65 5.17 24.88
N GLY A 375 5.73 4.36 25.43
CA GLY A 375 6.02 3.52 26.60
C GLY A 375 6.04 4.24 27.96
N ARG A 376 5.83 5.57 27.99
CA ARG A 376 5.67 6.32 29.25
C ARG A 376 4.38 5.90 29.94
N GLN A 377 4.50 5.16 31.05
CA GLN A 377 3.35 4.72 31.85
C GLN A 377 2.81 5.82 32.77
N ASN A 378 3.68 6.75 33.19
CA ASN A 378 3.34 7.88 34.05
C ASN A 378 3.87 9.19 33.43
N PRO A 379 3.00 10.19 33.18
CA PRO A 379 3.40 11.49 32.66
C PRO A 379 4.40 12.27 33.54
N MET A 380 4.72 11.81 34.75
CA MET A 380 5.78 12.38 35.62
C MET A 380 7.18 11.82 35.38
N GLN A 381 7.34 10.71 34.63
CA GLN A 381 8.68 10.20 34.26
C GLN A 381 9.40 11.22 33.36
N PRO A 382 10.73 11.39 33.43
CA PRO A 382 11.46 12.29 32.54
C PRO A 382 11.14 12.02 31.05
N GLU A 383 11.03 13.06 30.23
CA GLU A 383 10.72 12.92 28.79
C GLU A 383 11.83 12.22 28.00
N ALA A 384 13.05 12.19 28.54
CA ALA A 384 14.18 11.53 27.95
C ALA A 384 14.09 10.01 28.14
N GLY A 385 13.89 9.27 27.04
CA GLY A 385 14.22 7.84 26.98
C GLY A 385 13.06 6.85 27.12
N GLY A 386 11.79 7.27 26.97
CA GLY A 386 10.65 6.34 27.01
C GLY A 386 10.59 5.40 25.80
N GLY A 387 10.75 5.95 24.59
CA GLY A 387 10.48 5.24 23.33
C GLY A 387 11.64 4.50 22.68
N GLY A 388 12.85 4.56 23.25
CA GLY A 388 14.06 4.02 22.64
C GLY A 388 14.49 4.76 21.35
N PRO A 389 15.57 4.29 20.68
CA PRO A 389 16.03 4.88 19.42
C PRO A 389 14.98 4.70 18.30
N PRO A 390 15.00 5.56 17.27
CA PRO A 390 14.10 5.42 16.13
C PRO A 390 14.36 4.08 15.40
N PRO A 391 13.31 3.44 14.86
CA PRO A 391 13.41 2.13 14.22
C PRO A 391 14.13 2.16 12.86
N ALA A 392 14.23 3.34 12.25
CA ALA A 392 14.96 3.58 11.01
C ALA A 392 15.30 5.08 10.86
N GLU A 393 16.48 5.37 10.31
CA GLU A 393 16.97 6.73 10.07
C GLU A 393 18.02 6.74 8.95
N GLY A 394 18.30 7.93 8.43
CA GLY A 394 19.33 8.19 7.42
C GLY A 394 18.82 8.16 5.99
N LYS A 395 19.78 8.10 5.06
CA LYS A 395 19.53 8.00 3.62
C LYS A 395 18.61 6.81 3.33
N ASP A 396 17.64 7.00 2.42
CA ASP A 396 16.60 6.03 2.04
C ASP A 396 15.51 5.77 3.10
N VAL A 397 15.43 6.62 4.13
CA VAL A 397 14.34 6.63 5.11
C VAL A 397 13.60 7.97 5.05
N ILE A 398 12.28 7.92 5.07
CA ILE A 398 11.40 9.10 5.05
C ILE A 398 10.76 9.24 6.42
N TRP A 399 10.90 10.40 7.07
CA TRP A 399 10.16 10.69 8.30
C TRP A 399 8.99 11.61 8.01
N ILE A 400 7.83 11.30 8.59
CA ILE A 400 6.63 12.13 8.57
C ILE A 400 6.46 12.68 9.98
N ILE A 401 6.75 13.95 10.16
CA ILE A 401 6.85 14.61 11.46
C ILE A 401 5.58 15.40 11.73
N PHE A 402 4.92 15.09 12.84
CA PHE A 402 3.67 15.72 13.25
C PHE A 402 3.92 16.87 14.26
N PRO A 403 3.06 17.90 14.28
CA PRO A 403 3.15 18.97 15.28
C PRO A 403 2.91 18.44 16.69
N PRO A 404 3.36 19.16 17.73
CA PRO A 404 3.03 18.86 19.11
C PRO A 404 1.51 18.89 19.33
N GLU A 405 1.00 17.99 20.17
CA GLU A 405 -0.41 18.02 20.53
C GLU A 405 -0.69 19.21 21.45
N PRO A 406 -1.83 19.91 21.28
CA PRO A 406 -2.24 20.95 22.20
C PRO A 406 -2.56 20.36 23.59
N PRO A 407 -2.48 21.17 24.65
CA PRO A 407 -2.85 20.73 26.00
C PRO A 407 -4.30 20.23 26.06
N SER A 408 -4.53 19.11 26.76
CA SER A 408 -5.87 18.60 27.03
C SER A 408 -6.43 19.15 28.35
N MET A 409 -7.75 19.15 28.51
CA MET A 409 -8.39 19.58 29.77
C MET A 409 -7.89 18.74 30.95
N GLN A 410 -7.73 17.44 30.73
CA GLN A 410 -7.23 16.53 31.75
C GLN A 410 -5.77 16.85 32.13
N MET A 411 -4.90 17.14 31.15
CA MET A 411 -3.51 17.52 31.44
C MET A 411 -3.44 18.83 32.24
N MET A 412 -4.22 19.83 31.86
CA MET A 412 -4.27 21.12 32.59
C MET A 412 -4.81 20.95 34.01
N GLN A 413 -5.87 20.15 34.21
CA GLN A 413 -6.40 19.84 35.54
C GLN A 413 -5.39 19.11 36.44
N MET A 414 -4.53 18.28 35.85
CA MET A 414 -3.44 17.60 36.55
C MET A 414 -2.18 18.45 36.71
N GLY A 415 -2.18 19.71 36.24
CA GLY A 415 -1.00 20.59 36.28
C GLY A 415 0.15 20.15 35.37
N MET A 416 -0.14 19.34 34.36
CA MET A 416 0.85 18.74 33.46
C MET A 416 0.96 19.55 32.17
N MET A 417 2.18 19.72 31.66
CA MET A 417 2.43 20.33 30.36
C MET A 417 2.41 19.28 29.23
N PRO A 418 2.07 19.68 27.99
CA PRO A 418 2.23 18.82 26.83
C PRO A 418 3.67 18.32 26.67
N PRO A 419 3.89 17.15 26.04
CA PRO A 419 5.23 16.67 25.75
C PRO A 419 6.07 17.69 24.96
N SER A 420 7.32 17.90 25.36
CA SER A 420 8.22 18.77 24.60
C SER A 420 8.46 18.24 23.18
N PRO A 421 8.44 19.09 22.15
CA PRO A 421 8.82 18.69 20.80
C PRO A 421 10.34 18.50 20.65
N LYS A 422 11.16 18.96 21.61
CA LYS A 422 12.62 18.99 21.50
C LYS A 422 13.27 17.63 21.18
N PRO A 423 12.89 16.50 21.82
CA PRO A 423 13.47 15.20 21.47
C PRO A 423 13.21 14.78 20.02
N VAL A 424 12.03 15.14 19.48
CA VAL A 424 11.70 14.90 18.06
C VAL A 424 12.54 15.81 17.16
N VAL A 425 12.69 17.10 17.51
CA VAL A 425 13.53 18.05 16.77
C VAL A 425 14.98 17.55 16.71
N ASP A 426 15.56 17.19 17.85
CA ASP A 426 16.94 16.72 17.95
C ASP A 426 17.16 15.44 17.11
N ALA A 427 16.22 14.49 17.18
CA ALA A 427 16.28 13.25 16.39
C ALA A 427 16.09 13.51 14.88
N ALA A 428 15.16 14.40 14.51
CA ALA A 428 14.93 14.75 13.12
C ALA A 428 16.13 15.48 12.50
N MET A 429 16.81 16.33 13.28
CA MET A 429 18.06 16.97 12.85
C MET A 429 19.15 15.93 12.56
N GLN A 430 19.26 14.88 13.38
CA GLN A 430 20.19 13.77 13.13
C GLN A 430 19.81 12.97 11.88
N HIS A 431 18.52 12.65 11.69
CA HIS A 431 18.01 11.97 10.50
C HIS A 431 18.32 12.77 9.22
N VAL A 432 18.05 14.08 9.24
CA VAL A 432 18.37 15.00 8.13
C VAL A 432 19.89 15.09 7.92
N ALA A 433 20.71 15.16 8.97
CA ALA A 433 22.17 15.17 8.85
C ALA A 433 22.72 13.89 8.21
N LYS A 434 22.06 12.75 8.41
CA LYS A 434 22.37 11.45 7.79
C LYS A 434 21.83 11.31 6.36
N GLY A 435 21.27 12.38 5.77
CA GLY A 435 20.74 12.40 4.39
C GLY A 435 19.30 11.91 4.25
N GLY A 436 18.56 11.79 5.35
CA GLY A 436 17.16 11.36 5.32
C GLY A 436 16.20 12.44 4.81
N SER A 437 15.10 12.02 4.20
CA SER A 437 14.04 12.91 3.72
C SER A 437 12.97 13.13 4.79
N VAL A 438 12.35 14.31 4.83
CA VAL A 438 11.28 14.61 5.80
C VAL A 438 10.05 15.27 5.16
N LEU A 439 8.87 14.84 5.59
CA LEU A 439 7.59 15.56 5.47
C LEU A 439 7.27 16.13 6.85
N ILE A 440 7.08 17.44 6.95
CA ILE A 440 6.73 18.11 8.21
C ILE A 440 5.33 18.69 8.09
N PHE A 441 4.45 18.36 9.04
CA PHE A 441 3.20 19.06 9.20
C PHE A 441 3.39 20.29 10.10
N ALA A 442 2.98 21.44 9.59
CA ALA A 442 2.82 22.67 10.35
C ALA A 442 1.34 22.96 10.56
N GLU A 443 1.05 23.83 11.52
CA GLU A 443 -0.29 24.31 11.80
C GLU A 443 -0.23 25.73 12.34
N SER A 444 -1.38 26.41 12.28
CA SER A 444 -1.59 27.71 12.90
C SER A 444 -1.47 27.60 14.41
N GLY A 445 -0.98 28.68 15.01
CA GLY A 445 -0.82 28.81 16.44
C GLY A 445 -2.15 28.65 17.18
N SER A 446 -2.10 28.08 18.38
CA SER A 446 -3.26 27.94 19.25
C SER A 446 -2.94 28.55 20.61
N MET A 447 -3.95 29.11 21.29
CA MET A 447 -3.81 29.68 22.63
C MET A 447 -2.67 30.71 22.77
N GLY A 448 -2.42 31.49 21.72
CA GLY A 448 -1.41 32.56 21.70
C GLY A 448 0.02 32.09 21.41
N ASP A 449 0.29 30.77 21.37
CA ASP A 449 1.57 30.26 20.88
C ASP A 449 1.58 30.32 19.35
N THR A 450 2.51 31.09 18.80
CA THR A 450 2.71 31.27 17.36
C THR A 450 4.06 30.72 16.89
N SER A 451 4.72 29.93 17.75
CA SER A 451 6.02 29.34 17.45
C SER A 451 5.90 28.11 16.54
N PHE A 452 6.91 27.92 15.69
CA PHE A 452 7.04 26.73 14.87
C PHE A 452 8.19 25.86 15.41
N ALA A 453 7.84 24.75 16.06
CA ALA A 453 8.80 23.87 16.74
C ALA A 453 9.94 23.35 15.84
N TYR A 454 9.69 23.23 14.54
CA TYR A 454 10.60 22.61 13.57
C TYR A 454 11.33 23.63 12.69
N ALA A 455 11.40 24.91 13.08
CA ALA A 455 12.00 25.97 12.25
C ALA A 455 13.47 25.71 11.89
N GLU A 456 14.24 25.07 12.77
CA GLU A 456 15.65 24.71 12.50
C GLU A 456 15.79 23.68 11.38
N LEU A 457 14.78 22.83 11.17
CA LEU A 457 14.75 21.84 10.09
C LEU A 457 14.40 22.48 8.74
N THR A 458 13.55 23.51 8.72
CA THR A 458 13.00 24.07 7.48
C THR A 458 13.82 25.23 6.92
N LYS A 459 14.44 26.05 7.78
CA LYS A 459 15.27 27.20 7.37
C LYS A 459 16.41 26.83 6.41
N PRO A 460 17.20 25.76 6.62
CA PRO A 460 18.26 25.35 5.69
C PRO A 460 17.76 24.94 4.30
N PHE A 461 16.46 24.66 4.16
CA PHE A 461 15.80 24.35 2.89
C PHE A 461 15.02 25.56 2.34
N GLY A 462 15.23 26.76 2.88
CA GLY A 462 14.59 27.97 2.38
C GLY A 462 13.07 27.95 2.51
N ILE A 463 12.52 27.22 3.50
CA ILE A 463 11.08 27.16 3.75
C ILE A 463 10.76 27.99 5.00
N ASP A 464 9.86 28.95 4.83
CA ASP A 464 9.35 29.83 5.87
C ASP A 464 7.93 29.41 6.27
N VAL A 465 7.71 29.23 7.57
CA VAL A 465 6.43 28.79 8.16
C VAL A 465 6.00 29.86 9.15
N GLN A 466 4.76 30.34 9.03
CA GLN A 466 4.27 31.45 9.85
C GLN A 466 2.99 31.06 10.62
N PRO A 467 3.10 30.28 11.72
CA PRO A 467 1.96 29.82 12.51
C PRO A 467 1.07 30.94 13.03
N LYS A 468 1.58 32.16 13.13
CA LYS A 468 0.79 33.35 13.46
C LYS A 468 -0.45 33.52 12.56
N TYR A 469 -0.36 33.08 11.30
CA TYR A 469 -1.45 33.22 10.34
C TYR A 469 -2.29 31.95 10.24
N THR A 470 -3.60 32.11 10.29
CA THR A 470 -4.59 31.06 10.03
C THR A 470 -5.23 31.29 8.66
N VAL A 471 -5.10 30.34 7.75
CA VAL A 471 -5.74 30.45 6.43
C VAL A 471 -7.23 30.14 6.54
N ILE A 472 -8.08 31.05 6.08
CA ILE A 472 -9.52 30.93 6.24
C ILE A 472 -10.26 31.01 4.90
N ALA A 473 -11.50 30.53 4.90
CA ALA A 473 -12.50 30.75 3.87
C ALA A 473 -13.71 31.48 4.46
N TYR A 474 -14.08 32.60 3.86
CA TYR A 474 -15.20 33.43 4.26
C TYR A 474 -16.46 33.06 3.49
N ARG A 475 -17.39 32.37 4.14
CA ARG A 475 -18.53 31.72 3.47
C ARG A 475 -19.87 32.12 4.09
N PRO A 476 -20.95 32.15 3.29
CA PRO A 476 -22.29 32.38 3.80
C PRO A 476 -22.74 31.21 4.70
N VAL A 477 -23.26 31.55 5.87
CA VAL A 477 -23.85 30.62 6.84
C VAL A 477 -25.38 30.74 6.83
N SER A 478 -25.89 31.93 6.48
CA SER A 478 -27.30 32.20 6.22
C SER A 478 -27.43 33.19 5.05
N GLN A 479 -28.66 33.57 4.67
CA GLN A 479 -28.88 34.56 3.62
C GLN A 479 -28.26 35.94 3.95
N SER A 480 -28.06 36.27 5.22
CA SER A 480 -27.57 37.58 5.67
C SER A 480 -26.25 37.53 6.45
N GLN A 481 -25.75 36.34 6.79
CA GLN A 481 -24.56 36.16 7.63
C GLN A 481 -23.49 35.38 6.87
N ARG A 482 -22.27 35.92 6.87
CA ARG A 482 -21.05 35.24 6.43
C ARG A 482 -20.10 35.11 7.62
N GLN A 483 -19.32 34.04 7.64
CA GLN A 483 -18.35 33.77 8.70
C GLN A 483 -17.04 33.24 8.10
N ALA A 484 -15.94 33.51 8.79
CA ALA A 484 -14.63 32.97 8.49
C ALA A 484 -14.53 31.55 9.07
N PHE A 485 -14.06 30.62 8.25
CA PHE A 485 -13.82 29.23 8.66
C PHE A 485 -12.39 28.83 8.33
N PRO A 486 -11.63 28.21 9.24
CA PRO A 486 -10.33 27.61 8.95
C PRO A 486 -10.54 26.24 8.28
N LEU A 487 -11.34 26.21 7.23
CA LEU A 487 -11.72 25.03 6.46
C LEU A 487 -12.05 25.42 5.02
N LEU A 488 -11.18 25.03 4.10
CA LEU A 488 -11.27 25.37 2.69
C LEU A 488 -11.22 24.13 1.80
N ASP A 489 -11.59 24.31 0.53
CA ASP A 489 -11.43 23.31 -0.53
C ASP A 489 -10.44 23.87 -1.56
N VAL A 490 -9.54 23.01 -2.02
CA VAL A 490 -8.60 23.32 -3.09
C VAL A 490 -8.85 22.35 -4.24
N THR A 491 -8.98 22.88 -5.45
CA THR A 491 -9.13 22.10 -6.71
C THR A 491 -8.11 22.52 -7.77
N ARG A 492 -7.38 23.61 -7.53
CA ARG A 492 -6.32 24.14 -8.37
C ARG A 492 -5.04 24.18 -7.56
N TYR A 493 -3.94 23.75 -8.15
CA TYR A 493 -2.66 23.68 -7.47
C TYR A 493 -1.58 24.36 -8.30
N PRO A 494 -0.55 24.95 -7.67
CA PRO A 494 0.66 25.36 -8.37
C PRO A 494 1.29 24.17 -9.12
N GLU A 495 2.00 24.45 -10.21
CA GLU A 495 2.70 23.42 -10.98
C GLU A 495 3.88 22.83 -10.18
N HIS A 496 3.77 21.55 -9.83
CA HIS A 496 4.82 20.76 -9.19
C HIS A 496 4.61 19.28 -9.52
N GLU A 497 5.65 18.44 -9.48
CA GLU A 497 5.53 17.00 -9.74
C GLU A 497 4.50 16.33 -8.82
N ILE A 498 4.41 16.78 -7.55
CA ILE A 498 3.44 16.28 -6.55
C ILE A 498 1.98 16.61 -6.92
N SER A 499 1.73 17.86 -7.32
CA SER A 499 0.39 18.44 -7.44
C SER A 499 -0.19 18.35 -8.86
N LYS A 500 0.65 18.23 -9.88
CA LYS A 500 0.25 18.16 -11.28
C LYS A 500 -0.78 17.05 -11.57
N PRO A 501 -0.66 15.82 -11.04
CA PRO A 501 -1.65 14.79 -11.32
C PRO A 501 -3.01 15.04 -10.67
N VAL A 502 -3.04 15.76 -9.54
CA VAL A 502 -4.26 15.96 -8.74
C VAL A 502 -5.06 17.20 -9.13
N GLN A 503 -4.68 17.89 -10.21
CA GLN A 503 -5.43 19.04 -10.72
C GLN A 503 -6.92 18.68 -10.94
N GLY A 504 -7.81 19.48 -10.36
CA GLY A 504 -9.25 19.25 -10.38
C GLY A 504 -9.78 18.28 -9.33
N LEU A 505 -8.91 17.54 -8.61
CA LEU A 505 -9.34 16.73 -7.47
C LEU A 505 -9.54 17.63 -6.25
N ARG A 506 -10.72 17.56 -5.65
CA ARG A 506 -11.04 18.31 -4.44
C ARG A 506 -10.20 17.81 -3.27
N THR A 507 -9.44 18.72 -2.66
CA THR A 507 -8.71 18.51 -1.41
C THR A 507 -9.28 19.42 -0.34
N ARG A 508 -9.67 18.84 0.78
CA ARG A 508 -10.12 19.57 1.96
C ARG A 508 -8.93 19.85 2.87
N ILE A 509 -8.75 21.11 3.23
CA ILE A 509 -7.72 21.57 4.15
C ILE A 509 -8.42 22.35 5.26
N GLY A 510 -8.06 22.13 6.52
CA GLY A 510 -8.70 22.86 7.61
C GLY A 510 -8.15 22.54 8.99
N ALA A 511 -8.93 22.91 10.01
CA ALA A 511 -8.69 22.63 11.41
C ALA A 511 -9.48 21.39 11.89
N SER A 512 -8.99 20.76 12.95
CA SER A 512 -9.72 19.76 13.73
C SER A 512 -10.39 20.39 14.96
N MET A 513 -11.44 19.76 15.47
CA MET A 513 -11.99 20.09 16.79
C MET A 513 -11.22 19.31 17.86
N GLY A 514 -10.56 20.04 18.77
CA GLY A 514 -9.98 19.51 20.01
C GLY A 514 -10.90 19.72 21.20
N GLU A 515 -10.47 19.27 22.39
CA GLU A 515 -11.23 19.46 23.65
C GLU A 515 -11.42 20.94 24.01
N LEU A 516 -10.47 21.79 23.63
CA LEU A 516 -10.41 23.21 24.00
C LEU A 516 -10.79 24.15 22.85
N GLY A 517 -11.27 23.62 21.73
CA GLY A 517 -11.63 24.40 20.54
C GLY A 517 -10.90 23.94 19.28
N LEU A 518 -10.80 24.84 18.30
CA LEU A 518 -10.15 24.57 17.02
C LEU A 518 -8.65 24.40 17.21
N ILE A 519 -8.12 23.31 16.65
CA ILE A 519 -6.70 22.95 16.70
C ILE A 519 -6.23 22.57 15.31
N GLY A 520 -4.96 22.79 15.01
CA GLY A 520 -4.38 22.37 13.74
C GLY A 520 -4.90 23.09 12.51
N GLY A 521 -5.31 24.36 12.65
CA GLY A 521 -5.80 25.15 11.51
C GLY A 521 -4.69 25.36 10.47
N PRO A 522 -5.06 25.56 9.20
CA PRO A 522 -4.09 25.72 8.13
C PRO A 522 -3.29 27.02 8.31
N THR A 523 -2.00 26.98 7.99
CA THR A 523 -1.10 28.12 8.14
C THR A 523 -0.28 28.39 6.88
N VAL A 524 0.38 29.55 6.87
CA VAL A 524 1.22 30.01 5.77
C VAL A 524 2.53 29.22 5.76
N VAL A 525 2.80 28.57 4.63
CA VAL A 525 4.06 27.89 4.33
C VAL A 525 4.53 28.36 2.97
N GLN A 526 5.60 29.15 2.94
CA GLN A 526 6.07 29.83 1.74
C GLN A 526 7.57 29.65 1.52
N VAL A 527 8.02 29.95 0.30
CA VAL A 527 9.44 29.96 -0.03
C VAL A 527 10.07 31.22 0.60
N SER A 528 11.11 31.02 1.42
CA SER A 528 11.84 32.11 2.06
C SER A 528 12.56 32.99 1.03
N LYS A 529 12.55 34.30 1.28
CA LYS A 529 13.34 35.28 0.51
C LYS A 529 14.84 35.07 0.68
N GLU A 530 15.27 34.50 1.81
CA GLU A 530 16.67 34.25 2.16
C GLU A 530 17.12 32.82 1.83
N ARG A 531 16.46 32.17 0.85
CA ARG A 531 16.77 30.78 0.51
C ARG A 531 18.23 30.59 0.04
N PRO A 532 18.91 29.51 0.46
CA PRO A 532 20.24 29.19 -0.05
C PRO A 532 20.26 28.96 -1.57
N ALA A 533 21.36 29.31 -2.23
CA ALA A 533 21.49 29.18 -3.69
C ALA A 533 21.44 27.73 -4.20
N ASN A 534 21.83 26.76 -3.37
CA ASN A 534 21.82 25.33 -3.70
C ASN A 534 20.46 24.65 -3.40
N VAL A 535 19.40 25.43 -3.16
CA VAL A 535 18.07 24.93 -2.83
C VAL A 535 17.04 25.34 -3.89
N ASP A 536 16.37 24.35 -4.48
CA ASP A 536 15.20 24.53 -5.36
C ASP A 536 13.93 24.28 -4.53
N ALA A 537 13.22 25.35 -4.18
CA ALA A 537 11.99 25.29 -3.38
C ALA A 537 10.79 25.87 -4.15
N LYS A 538 9.65 25.16 -4.11
CA LYS A 538 8.42 25.51 -4.82
C LYS A 538 7.19 25.26 -3.98
N VAL A 539 6.23 26.18 -4.07
CA VAL A 539 4.89 25.99 -3.49
C VAL A 539 4.15 24.93 -4.33
N PHE A 540 3.43 24.02 -3.68
CA PHE A 540 2.60 23.01 -4.37
C PHE A 540 1.15 22.93 -3.87
N ILE A 541 0.80 23.71 -2.83
CA ILE A 541 -0.59 23.94 -2.39
C ILE A 541 -0.73 25.42 -2.02
N GLU A 542 -1.77 26.06 -2.53
CA GLU A 542 -2.16 27.44 -2.17
C GLU A 542 -3.68 27.53 -1.98
N SER A 543 -4.16 28.58 -1.31
CA SER A 543 -5.59 28.86 -1.21
C SER A 543 -6.16 29.25 -2.57
N PRO A 544 -7.48 29.13 -2.80
CA PRO A 544 -8.12 29.75 -3.95
C PRO A 544 -7.75 31.24 -4.08
N ALA A 545 -7.50 31.69 -5.30
CA ALA A 545 -7.09 33.05 -5.62
C ALA A 545 -8.31 33.98 -5.78
N ASP A 546 -9.09 34.14 -4.71
CA ASP A 546 -10.27 35.00 -4.66
C ASP A 546 -10.32 35.79 -3.34
N SER A 547 -11.24 36.76 -3.25
CA SER A 547 -11.38 37.62 -2.07
C SER A 547 -12.04 36.94 -0.86
N ASP A 548 -12.56 35.73 -1.03
CA ASP A 548 -13.20 34.98 0.05
C ASP A 548 -12.18 34.14 0.82
N HIS A 549 -10.89 34.20 0.48
CA HIS A 549 -9.82 33.51 1.19
C HIS A 549 -8.68 34.47 1.53
N TRP A 550 -8.09 34.31 2.71
CA TRP A 550 -6.89 35.04 3.14
C TRP A 550 -6.23 34.31 4.33
N ALA A 551 -5.06 34.78 4.75
CA ALA A 551 -4.42 34.35 5.99
C ALA A 551 -4.67 35.42 7.07
N GLU A 552 -5.53 35.06 8.01
CA GLU A 552 -5.97 35.89 9.14
C GLU A 552 -4.89 35.90 10.22
N SER A 553 -4.56 37.09 10.72
CA SER A 553 -3.52 37.28 11.73
C SER A 553 -4.00 37.06 13.17
N GLU A 554 -5.30 37.24 13.44
CA GLU A 554 -5.92 36.94 14.74
C GLU A 554 -7.32 36.33 14.50
N TYR A 555 -7.37 34.99 14.41
CA TYR A 555 -8.58 34.28 14.02
C TYR A 555 -9.79 34.55 14.93
N LYS A 556 -10.90 34.99 14.30
CA LYS A 556 -12.24 35.16 14.87
C LYS A 556 -13.29 34.73 13.83
N ASP A 557 -14.42 34.20 14.27
CA ASP A 557 -15.46 33.68 13.37
C ASP A 557 -16.13 34.79 12.51
N ASP A 558 -16.13 36.03 13.00
CA ASP A 558 -16.63 37.23 12.32
C ASP A 558 -15.52 38.08 11.69
N ALA A 559 -14.33 37.51 11.51
CA ALA A 559 -13.19 38.21 10.93
C ALA A 559 -13.48 38.78 9.54
N SER A 560 -12.90 39.94 9.28
CA SER A 560 -12.92 40.63 7.99
C SER A 560 -11.50 40.99 7.60
N PHE A 561 -11.15 40.79 6.32
CA PHE A 561 -9.81 41.01 5.82
C PHE A 561 -9.26 42.42 6.11
N ASP A 562 -8.12 42.49 6.81
CA ASP A 562 -7.34 43.70 7.06
C ASP A 562 -6.05 43.70 6.25
N LYS A 563 -5.93 44.67 5.33
CA LYS A 563 -4.76 44.84 4.45
C LYS A 563 -3.44 45.12 5.19
N LEU A 564 -3.48 45.60 6.43
CA LEU A 564 -2.28 45.95 7.20
C LEU A 564 -1.69 44.77 7.95
N SER A 565 -2.53 43.83 8.40
CA SER A 565 -2.12 42.70 9.23
C SER A 565 -2.17 41.36 8.52
N ASP A 566 -3.11 41.17 7.59
CA ASP A 566 -3.42 39.88 6.97
C ASP A 566 -2.72 39.68 5.63
N ILE A 567 -2.69 38.43 5.16
CA ILE A 567 -2.09 38.05 3.88
C ILE A 567 -3.20 37.72 2.89
N ALA A 568 -3.31 38.50 1.82
CA ALA A 568 -4.28 38.25 0.75
C ALA A 568 -4.01 36.92 0.01
N ALA A 569 -5.08 36.31 -0.50
CA ALA A 569 -4.97 35.17 -1.39
C ALA A 569 -4.29 35.49 -2.75
N PRO A 570 -3.70 34.48 -3.42
CA PRO A 570 -3.55 33.09 -2.97
C PRO A 570 -2.49 32.95 -1.87
N VAL A 571 -2.84 32.22 -0.82
CA VAL A 571 -1.98 32.01 0.35
C VAL A 571 -1.22 30.69 0.20
N PRO A 572 0.13 30.68 0.17
CA PRO A 572 0.93 29.46 0.15
C PRO A 572 0.72 28.62 1.41
N MET A 573 0.40 27.33 1.27
CA MET A 573 0.16 26.41 2.38
C MET A 573 1.03 25.16 2.34
N ALA A 574 1.78 24.90 1.26
CA ALA A 574 2.74 23.81 1.24
C ALA A 574 3.91 24.08 0.28
N VAL A 575 5.12 23.72 0.72
CA VAL A 575 6.36 23.90 -0.04
C VAL A 575 7.15 22.60 -0.07
N ALA A 576 7.67 22.26 -1.24
CA ALA A 576 8.63 21.18 -1.45
C ALA A 576 9.98 21.79 -1.83
N ALA A 577 11.07 21.28 -1.25
CA ALA A 577 12.41 21.78 -1.46
C ALA A 577 13.41 20.64 -1.71
N ILE A 578 14.29 20.85 -2.69
CA ILE A 578 15.42 19.97 -2.99
C ILE A 578 16.70 20.76 -2.73
N ARG A 579 17.54 20.26 -1.83
CA ARG A 579 18.90 20.73 -1.65
C ARG A 579 19.86 19.91 -2.49
N ASP A 580 20.83 20.57 -3.12
CA ASP A 580 21.86 19.95 -3.97
C ASP A 580 21.27 19.11 -5.12
N LYS A 581 20.21 19.64 -5.76
CA LYS A 581 19.48 18.98 -6.85
C LYS A 581 20.41 18.49 -7.95
N GLY A 582 20.28 17.22 -8.34
CA GLY A 582 21.10 16.59 -9.38
C GLY A 582 22.52 16.23 -8.95
N VAL A 583 22.92 16.50 -7.70
CA VAL A 583 24.21 16.08 -7.15
C VAL A 583 24.06 14.69 -6.53
N LYS A 584 24.66 13.69 -7.18
CA LYS A 584 24.61 12.29 -6.75
C LYS A 584 25.03 12.15 -5.27
N ASP A 585 24.26 11.39 -4.51
CA ASP A 585 24.48 11.08 -3.10
C ASP A 585 24.43 12.27 -2.13
N LYS A 586 24.11 13.49 -2.61
CA LYS A 586 23.93 14.70 -1.80
C LYS A 586 22.54 15.32 -1.94
N GLU A 587 21.80 14.97 -2.98
CA GLU A 587 20.43 15.42 -3.15
C GLU A 587 19.56 15.03 -1.95
N GLN A 588 18.89 16.02 -1.35
CA GLN A 588 18.04 15.82 -0.19
C GLN A 588 16.73 16.58 -0.34
N ARG A 589 15.63 15.93 0.08
CA ARG A 589 14.28 16.40 -0.17
C ARG A 589 13.51 16.63 1.12
N VAL A 590 12.82 17.76 1.17
CA VAL A 590 11.97 18.16 2.29
C VAL A 590 10.65 18.68 1.76
N ALA A 591 9.55 18.31 2.41
CA ALA A 591 8.24 18.89 2.16
C ALA A 591 7.63 19.39 3.47
N VAL A 592 6.96 20.53 3.43
CA VAL A 592 6.22 21.09 4.56
C VAL A 592 4.80 21.36 4.12
N ILE A 593 3.82 20.85 4.87
CA ILE A 593 2.38 21.07 4.64
C ILE A 593 1.81 21.77 5.86
N GLY A 594 1.25 22.95 5.66
CA GLY A 594 0.71 23.84 6.69
C GLY A 594 -0.61 23.41 7.30
N ALA A 595 -1.00 22.14 7.19
CA ALA A 595 -2.22 21.62 7.80
C ALA A 595 -2.14 20.09 7.99
N ARG A 596 -2.06 19.62 9.23
CA ARG A 596 -2.11 18.18 9.54
C ARG A 596 -3.44 17.53 9.13
N PHE A 597 -4.53 18.31 9.12
CA PHE A 597 -5.86 17.89 8.71
C PHE A 597 -5.90 17.25 7.32
N LEU A 598 -4.94 17.56 6.44
CA LEU A 598 -4.87 16.99 5.09
C LEU A 598 -4.83 15.45 5.08
N GLY A 599 -4.20 14.84 6.09
CA GLY A 599 -3.94 13.40 6.13
C GLY A 599 -4.91 12.56 6.96
N ILE A 600 -5.96 13.16 7.54
CA ILE A 600 -6.81 12.43 8.49
C ILE A 600 -7.72 11.40 7.82
N ASP A 601 -7.99 10.30 8.52
CA ASP A 601 -8.81 9.18 8.06
C ASP A 601 -10.18 9.62 7.54
N GLN A 602 -10.82 10.59 8.20
CA GLN A 602 -12.18 11.05 7.88
C GLN A 602 -12.30 11.68 6.47
N LEU A 603 -11.22 12.18 5.90
CA LEU A 603 -11.20 12.72 4.53
C LEU A 603 -10.98 11.64 3.47
N MET A 604 -10.46 10.48 3.86
CA MET A 604 -10.02 9.42 2.94
C MET A 604 -10.99 8.23 2.88
N GLN A 605 -12.02 8.25 3.72
CA GLN A 605 -13.06 7.23 3.74
C GLN A 605 -14.22 7.59 2.79
N PRO A 606 -14.76 6.60 2.05
CA PRO A 606 -15.96 6.80 1.26
C PRO A 606 -17.15 7.21 2.14
N GLN A 607 -17.95 8.15 1.66
CA GLN A 607 -19.16 8.64 2.34
C GLN A 607 -20.39 8.35 1.50
N LEU A 608 -21.51 8.05 2.17
CA LEU A 608 -22.79 7.83 1.52
C LEU A 608 -23.32 9.17 1.01
N ALA A 609 -23.46 9.31 -0.30
CA ALA A 609 -24.05 10.46 -0.97
C ALA A 609 -25.31 10.07 -1.71
N ARG A 610 -26.32 10.94 -1.70
CA ARG A 610 -27.54 10.74 -2.47
C ARG A 610 -27.34 11.26 -3.89
N SER A 611 -27.48 10.38 -4.87
CA SER A 611 -27.63 10.71 -6.29
C SER A 611 -29.11 10.94 -6.62
N GLU A 612 -29.40 11.91 -7.49
CA GLU A 612 -30.77 12.17 -7.97
C GLU A 612 -31.30 11.01 -8.83
N ASP A 613 -30.43 10.34 -9.61
CA ASP A 613 -30.83 9.32 -10.59
C ASP A 613 -30.70 7.86 -10.10
N GLU A 614 -29.83 7.60 -9.11
CA GLU A 614 -29.43 6.23 -8.74
C GLU A 614 -29.47 5.94 -7.22
N GLY A 615 -30.14 6.79 -6.44
CA GLY A 615 -30.24 6.61 -4.99
C GLY A 615 -28.90 6.83 -4.27
N PHE A 616 -28.65 6.12 -3.17
CA PHE A 616 -27.42 6.31 -2.39
C PHE A 616 -26.21 5.61 -3.02
N LYS A 617 -25.11 6.35 -3.22
CA LYS A 617 -23.82 5.87 -3.69
C LYS A 617 -22.71 6.26 -2.71
N MET A 618 -21.75 5.38 -2.52
CA MET A 618 -20.53 5.71 -1.78
C MET A 618 -19.61 6.51 -2.71
N ILE A 619 -19.23 7.71 -2.29
CA ILE A 619 -18.30 8.57 -3.02
C ILE A 619 -17.09 8.90 -2.14
N LEU A 620 -15.95 9.18 -2.76
CA LEU A 620 -14.84 9.85 -2.09
C LEU A 620 -15.06 11.36 -2.23
N PRO A 621 -15.50 12.08 -1.18
CA PRO A 621 -15.82 13.51 -1.31
C PRO A 621 -14.57 14.38 -1.52
N PHE A 622 -13.41 13.94 -1.02
CA PHE A 622 -12.15 14.68 -1.07
C PHE A 622 -11.02 13.79 -1.63
N PRO A 623 -11.12 13.36 -2.91
CA PRO A 623 -10.19 12.40 -3.49
C PRO A 623 -8.74 12.92 -3.55
N GLY A 624 -8.53 14.25 -3.53
CA GLY A 624 -7.20 14.85 -3.62
C GLY A 624 -6.35 14.68 -2.35
N ASN A 625 -6.95 14.52 -1.16
CA ASN A 625 -6.23 14.39 0.11
C ASN A 625 -5.29 13.18 0.13
N GLY A 626 -5.81 12.00 -0.17
CA GLY A 626 -5.03 10.77 -0.17
C GLY A 626 -3.96 10.72 -1.27
N GLU A 627 -4.28 11.29 -2.44
CA GLU A 627 -3.34 11.36 -3.57
C GLU A 627 -2.19 12.34 -3.28
N LEU A 628 -2.48 13.55 -2.78
CA LEU A 628 -1.44 14.53 -2.42
C LEU A 628 -0.49 13.99 -1.36
N PHE A 629 -1.03 13.35 -0.32
CA PHE A 629 -0.19 12.75 0.72
C PHE A 629 0.75 11.70 0.11
N THR A 630 0.19 10.74 -0.64
CA THR A 630 0.95 9.64 -1.25
C THR A 630 1.99 10.16 -2.25
N ASN A 631 1.62 11.13 -3.09
CA ASN A 631 2.51 11.75 -4.07
C ASN A 631 3.66 12.50 -3.40
N THR A 632 3.41 13.15 -2.25
CA THR A 632 4.45 13.83 -1.48
C THR A 632 5.48 12.81 -0.98
N VAL A 633 5.05 11.67 -0.43
CA VAL A 633 5.96 10.61 0.05
C VAL A 633 6.71 9.96 -1.12
N LEU A 634 6.04 9.70 -2.25
CA LEU A 634 6.70 9.20 -3.46
C LEU A 634 7.75 10.18 -3.98
N TRP A 635 7.48 11.48 -3.94
CA TRP A 635 8.45 12.51 -4.34
C TRP A 635 9.66 12.58 -3.40
N LEU A 636 9.43 12.44 -2.08
CA LEU A 636 10.50 12.35 -1.08
C LEU A 636 11.36 11.09 -1.24
N ALA A 637 10.78 10.03 -1.80
CA ALA A 637 11.46 8.78 -2.16
C ALA A 637 12.26 8.84 -3.47
N GLY A 638 12.16 9.94 -4.25
CA GLY A 638 12.72 10.00 -5.60
C GLY A 638 12.00 9.10 -6.61
N TYR A 639 10.71 8.84 -6.37
CA TYR A 639 9.86 7.98 -7.20
C TYR A 639 8.86 8.80 -8.04
N GLU A 640 9.31 9.89 -8.66
CA GLU A 640 8.47 10.79 -9.44
C GLU A 640 7.81 10.12 -10.64
N ASN A 641 8.43 9.08 -11.18
CA ASN A 641 7.86 8.27 -12.26
C ASN A 641 6.63 7.44 -11.82
N MET A 642 6.38 7.31 -10.52
CA MET A 642 5.20 6.64 -9.96
C MET A 642 4.14 7.63 -9.43
N ILE A 643 4.39 8.94 -9.55
CA ILE A 643 3.45 9.98 -9.14
C ILE A 643 2.37 10.16 -10.21
N SER A 644 1.13 9.81 -9.83
CA SER A 644 -0.06 9.87 -10.66
C SER A 644 -1.31 9.60 -9.81
N VAL A 645 -2.50 9.76 -10.42
CA VAL A 645 -3.78 9.52 -9.73
C VAL A 645 -4.09 8.02 -9.69
N SER A 646 -4.45 7.51 -8.51
CA SER A 646 -4.90 6.13 -8.32
C SER A 646 -6.25 5.84 -8.99
N ALA A 647 -6.53 4.56 -9.28
CA ALA A 647 -7.82 4.14 -9.84
C ALA A 647 -9.03 4.61 -9.01
N LYS A 648 -8.94 4.57 -7.67
CA LYS A 648 -10.01 5.02 -6.77
C LYS A 648 -10.32 6.51 -6.93
N ALA A 649 -9.29 7.34 -7.12
CA ALA A 649 -9.44 8.78 -7.28
C ALA A 649 -9.79 9.18 -8.72
N ASP A 650 -9.42 8.38 -9.73
CA ASP A 650 -9.69 8.66 -11.14
C ASP A 650 -11.19 8.58 -11.50
N VAL A 651 -11.95 7.75 -10.77
CA VAL A 651 -13.41 7.62 -10.91
C VAL A 651 -14.16 8.85 -10.38
N ALA A 652 -13.52 9.69 -9.55
CA ALA A 652 -14.14 10.92 -9.08
C ALA A 652 -14.29 11.91 -10.23
N GLN A 653 -15.52 12.36 -10.50
CA GLN A 653 -15.85 13.23 -11.64
C GLN A 653 -14.92 14.44 -11.73
N ARG A 654 -14.11 14.48 -12.80
CA ARG A 654 -13.20 15.59 -13.11
C ARG A 654 -13.94 16.65 -13.91
N ILE A 655 -14.85 17.40 -13.29
CA ILE A 655 -15.27 18.68 -13.88
C ILE A 655 -14.28 19.73 -13.41
N GLY A 656 -13.18 19.88 -14.15
CA GLY A 656 -12.28 21.00 -13.92
C GLY A 656 -13.00 22.32 -14.18
N ASP A 657 -12.75 23.32 -13.34
CA ASP A 657 -13.28 24.67 -13.54
C ASP A 657 -12.79 25.22 -14.89
N ILE A 658 -13.72 25.39 -15.83
CA ILE A 658 -13.44 26.02 -17.13
C ILE A 658 -12.99 27.46 -16.86
N THR A 659 -11.74 27.79 -17.19
CA THR A 659 -11.22 29.15 -17.07
C THR A 659 -12.16 30.15 -17.77
N PRO A 660 -12.38 31.37 -17.26
CA PRO A 660 -13.31 32.32 -17.85
C PRO A 660 -13.12 32.53 -19.36
N GLY A 661 -11.86 32.56 -19.84
CA GLY A 661 -11.53 32.65 -21.26
C GLY A 661 -11.96 31.43 -22.09
N LYS A 662 -11.73 30.21 -21.60
CA LYS A 662 -12.22 28.97 -22.25
C LYS A 662 -13.75 28.90 -22.25
N LEU A 663 -14.40 29.31 -21.16
CA LEU A 663 -15.86 29.31 -21.06
C LEU A 663 -16.46 30.31 -22.06
N PHE A 664 -15.85 31.48 -22.18
CA PHE A 664 -16.22 32.48 -23.18
C PHE A 664 -16.02 31.96 -24.60
N ALA A 665 -14.89 31.31 -24.90
CA ALA A 665 -14.64 30.70 -26.21
C ALA A 665 -15.65 29.60 -26.55
N TRP A 666 -15.97 28.72 -25.59
CA TRP A 666 -17.00 27.68 -25.76
C TRP A 666 -18.40 28.27 -25.97
N ARG A 667 -18.75 29.33 -25.23
CA ARG A 667 -20.02 30.06 -25.44
C ARG A 667 -20.08 30.68 -26.84
N LEU A 668 -19.00 31.33 -27.29
CA LEU A 668 -18.92 31.91 -28.62
C LEU A 668 -19.05 30.83 -29.71
N PHE A 669 -18.40 29.68 -29.52
CA PHE A 669 -18.50 28.57 -30.45
C PHE A 669 -19.90 27.94 -30.48
N LEU A 670 -20.51 27.66 -29.33
CA LEU A 670 -21.83 27.02 -29.29
C LEU A 670 -22.96 27.95 -29.76
N ILE A 671 -22.88 29.24 -29.42
CA ILE A 671 -23.92 30.24 -29.78
C ILE A 671 -23.73 30.75 -31.20
N GLY A 672 -22.49 31.01 -31.63
CA GLY A 672 -22.18 31.59 -32.95
C GLY A 672 -21.59 30.59 -33.93
N GLY A 673 -20.56 29.85 -33.51
CA GLY A 673 -19.82 28.93 -34.37
C GLY A 673 -20.65 27.76 -34.91
N LEU A 674 -21.41 27.08 -34.05
CA LEU A 674 -22.20 25.90 -34.41
C LEU A 674 -23.34 26.25 -35.39
N PRO A 675 -24.13 27.33 -35.19
CA PRO A 675 -25.13 27.75 -36.17
C PRO A 675 -24.52 28.19 -37.51
N VAL A 676 -23.38 28.89 -37.50
CA VAL A 676 -22.67 29.26 -38.74
C VAL A 676 -22.16 28.03 -39.48
N LEU A 677 -21.61 27.03 -38.77
CA LEU A 677 -21.23 25.74 -39.35
C LEU A 677 -22.41 25.04 -40.03
N MET A 678 -23.58 25.03 -39.38
CA MET A 678 -24.80 24.48 -39.98
C MET A 678 -25.28 25.29 -41.20
N LEU A 679 -25.19 26.61 -41.16
CA LEU A 679 -25.53 27.48 -42.30
C LEU A 679 -24.57 27.28 -43.48
N VAL A 680 -23.27 27.14 -43.21
CA VAL A 680 -22.27 26.84 -44.24
C VAL A 680 -22.52 25.46 -44.83
N ALA A 681 -22.75 24.43 -44.01
CA ALA A 681 -23.09 23.10 -44.49
C ALA A 681 -24.37 23.12 -45.34
N GLY A 682 -25.42 23.81 -44.88
CA GLY A 682 -26.66 23.99 -45.64
C GLY A 682 -26.45 24.77 -46.94
N GLY A 683 -25.60 25.81 -46.93
CA GLY A 683 -25.23 26.61 -48.10
C GLY A 683 -24.42 25.83 -49.12
N VAL A 684 -23.49 24.98 -48.67
CA VAL A 684 -22.72 24.07 -49.54
C VAL A 684 -23.64 23.05 -50.19
N VAL A 685 -24.55 22.43 -49.43
CA VAL A 685 -25.56 21.50 -49.97
C VAL A 685 -26.47 22.20 -50.98
N TRP A 686 -26.89 23.43 -50.67
CA TRP A 686 -27.71 24.24 -51.57
C TRP A 686 -26.96 24.60 -52.87
N PHE A 687 -25.67 24.92 -52.79
CA PHE A 687 -24.84 25.24 -53.93
C PHE A 687 -24.54 24.02 -54.80
N MET A 688 -24.25 22.87 -54.18
CA MET A 688 -24.06 21.59 -54.90
C MET A 688 -25.33 21.09 -55.57
N ARG A 689 -26.53 21.44 -55.07
CA ARG A 689 -27.82 21.15 -55.70
C ARG A 689 -28.17 22.06 -56.88
N ARG A 690 -27.46 23.18 -57.05
CA ARG A 690 -27.69 24.16 -58.13
C ARG A 690 -26.80 23.95 -59.35
N ARG A 691 -25.75 23.13 -59.21
CA ARG A 691 -25.12 22.44 -60.35
C ARG A 691 -25.90 21.17 -60.63
#